data_AF-A0A409VVH5-F1
#
_entry.id   AF-A0A409VVH5-F1
#
_cell.length_a   1.000
_cell.length_b   1.000
_cell.length_c   1.000
_cell.angle_alpha   90.00
_cell.angle_beta   90.00
_cell.angle_gamma   90.00
#
_symmetry.space_group_name_H-M   'P 1'
#
loop_
_entity.id
_entity.type
_entity.pdbx_description
1 polymer ?
#
loop_
_entity_poly.entity_id
_entity_poly.type
_entity_poly.pdbx_seq_one_letter_code
_entity_poly.pdbx_strand_id
1 'polypeptide(L)'
;MPPSIMSTPKLFQPVKMGRVTLQNRVVLCPLTRLKSTKKEHVPVNPLVKEYYSQRASGPGTLLITEATFISAEAGGYDYVPGIWSRDQINEWKKVTDAVHENGSHIYMQLWALGRAANAPTLKEEGLPFVAPSPIAITNSKDTPRALTIPEIQEYVQDYVQAAKNAMEAGFDGVELHFANGYLPDQFLQDVSNHRTDEYGGSIENRCRFPLEVVNAVAEAVGEDRTALRISPWSTFQSMGMKDPVPQFSHFVNALKISHPNLSYLHVVEPRVSGSVTHSPQPESHESNDFLRRIWAPKVLISAGGYTREKAIDRAEQSEGVELIGFGKLFIANPDLVRRLKEDTPLNPPIVSTFYTPSDSPKVEVGGHLESNNNLLITMSSSKLFQPLKVGRMTLQSRVVMSPMTRYKATKKEHVPVVSLVEKYYSQRGSHPGTLLITEGVLVSPKAGGYDYVPGIWSQDQIDAWKKVTTGVHEKGSYIYLQLWALGRSATPKTLEEDGFPFVAPSPLAFSDSTATPRGLTVSEIKEYVKDYAQAAKNSIEAGFDGVELHFANGYLVDQFLQDVTNHRTDQYGGSVENRSRFPLELVKAVTEAVGEERTGLRISPWSTYQGQSRDNMRMRNPIPQYTHFVTSVKELYPNFAYLHVVEPLPHDRPLPPDTPVQAGNDFLREIWLPKPFISAGAFTRETAIDRAEKSDESLISFGQLFISNPDLVNRLKNDSPLNPYDTSTFYVYSDLPKTEVGYIDYPFLNEEKLSQDSGMGWITKSKRITISYYLSQLTMSTPKLFQPIKVGRLTLQSRIVLCPLTRFKATKKEHVPVVPLVKKYYSQRGSHPGTLLITEGVFISPKAGGYDHVPGIWSQDQIDAWKQITDGVHEQGSYIYLQLWAIGRTANPATLEEDGLPFVAPSPIALSNSKSSIVPRELTVAEIKEYVADYVQGAKNAITAGFDGVELHFANGYLPDQFLQENSNQRTDEYGGSIENRSRFPLEIVKAVTDAVGEDRTGLRVSPWSTFQDMRMKDPVPQYTHFVSSLKKNHPNLSYLHAVEALERDLKANPPSNANGFLRDIWLPKPFISAGGYNRETAIERTEESDGNLVAFGKLFIANPDLIRRFKNQSPLNPFDSSTFYVPSDKPRTEVGYIDYPFLNEEKLAEPEVQAASSNL
;
A
#
# COMPACT_ATOMS: atom_id res chain seq x y z
N MET A 1 18.21 7.49 -44.85
CA MET A 1 17.46 8.72 -44.53
C MET A 1 18.16 9.40 -43.35
N PRO A 2 18.27 10.74 -43.30
CA PRO A 2 18.79 11.41 -42.11
C PRO A 2 17.81 11.17 -40.93
N PRO A 3 18.28 11.25 -39.66
CA PRO A 3 17.41 11.03 -38.51
C PRO A 3 16.29 12.08 -38.53
N SER A 4 15.03 11.63 -38.51
CA SER A 4 13.90 12.52 -38.33
C SER A 4 14.05 13.23 -36.99
N ILE A 5 14.12 14.55 -37.01
CA ILE A 5 14.01 15.41 -35.83
C ILE A 5 12.70 15.01 -35.13
N MET A 6 12.77 14.33 -33.98
CA MET A 6 11.57 14.06 -33.19
C MET A 6 10.96 15.39 -32.76
N SER A 7 9.78 15.72 -33.28
CA SER A 7 9.06 16.95 -32.95
C SER A 7 8.65 16.96 -31.48
N THR A 8 8.82 18.10 -30.80
CA THR A 8 8.34 18.30 -29.42
C THR A 8 6.84 17.96 -29.32
N PRO A 9 6.40 17.09 -28.39
CA PRO A 9 4.98 16.74 -28.23
C PRO A 9 4.09 17.96 -27.99
N LYS A 10 2.85 17.96 -28.49
CA LYS A 10 1.85 19.02 -28.30
C LYS A 10 1.63 19.39 -26.83
N LEU A 11 1.78 18.42 -25.92
CA LEU A 11 1.68 18.63 -24.48
C LEU A 11 2.63 19.74 -23.97
N PHE A 12 3.77 19.93 -24.63
CA PHE A 12 4.79 20.92 -24.27
C PHE A 12 4.91 22.06 -25.29
N GLN A 13 3.91 22.23 -26.15
CA GLN A 13 3.85 23.32 -27.12
C GLN A 13 2.98 24.46 -26.59
N PRO A 14 3.28 25.72 -26.96
CA PRO A 14 2.45 26.86 -26.60
C PRO A 14 1.04 26.78 -27.18
N VAL A 15 0.08 27.40 -26.49
CA VAL A 15 -1.31 27.46 -26.94
C VAL A 15 -2.04 28.69 -26.39
N LYS A 16 -2.92 29.29 -27.21
CA LYS A 16 -3.76 30.41 -26.80
C LYS A 16 -5.02 29.88 -26.08
N MET A 17 -5.30 30.45 -24.91
CA MET A 17 -6.50 30.16 -24.11
C MET A 17 -7.10 31.49 -23.66
N GLY A 18 -8.32 31.82 -24.12
CA GLY A 18 -8.91 33.13 -23.90
C GLY A 18 -7.93 34.26 -24.31
N ARG A 19 -7.62 35.14 -23.36
CA ARG A 19 -6.64 36.22 -23.54
C ARG A 19 -5.18 35.86 -23.22
N VAL A 20 -4.91 34.69 -22.63
CA VAL A 20 -3.57 34.29 -22.23
C VAL A 20 -2.94 33.32 -23.23
N THR A 21 -1.61 33.32 -23.31
CA THR A 21 -0.85 32.31 -24.07
C THR A 21 -0.07 31.45 -23.10
N LEU A 22 -0.43 30.18 -23.03
CA LEU A 22 0.27 29.17 -22.25
C LEU A 22 1.49 28.69 -23.06
N GLN A 23 2.57 28.31 -22.38
CA GLN A 23 3.78 27.76 -23.02
C GLN A 23 3.78 26.23 -23.06
N ASN A 24 2.80 25.62 -22.41
CA ASN A 24 2.57 24.18 -22.37
C ASN A 24 1.09 23.90 -22.13
N ARG A 25 0.68 22.64 -22.25
CA ARG A 25 -0.70 22.17 -22.07
C ARG A 25 -0.90 21.43 -20.75
N VAL A 26 0.00 21.60 -19.79
CA VAL A 26 -0.08 21.01 -18.45
C VAL A 26 -0.74 22.03 -17.52
N VAL A 27 -1.72 21.58 -16.72
CA VAL A 27 -2.51 22.47 -15.85
C VAL A 27 -2.50 21.94 -14.42
N LEU A 28 -2.27 22.82 -13.43
CA LEU A 28 -2.54 22.48 -12.02
C LEU A 28 -4.05 22.50 -11.79
N CYS A 29 -4.62 21.33 -11.46
CA CYS A 29 -6.02 21.23 -11.07
C CYS A 29 -6.25 21.87 -9.68
N PRO A 30 -7.49 22.36 -9.43
CA PRO A 30 -7.88 22.91 -8.14
C PRO A 30 -7.91 21.82 -7.06
N LEU A 31 -7.25 22.08 -5.93
CA LEU A 31 -7.06 21.15 -4.81
C LEU A 31 -7.11 21.92 -3.49
N THR A 32 -8.21 21.81 -2.73
CA THR A 32 -8.36 22.45 -1.41
C THR A 32 -7.21 22.08 -0.45
N ARG A 33 -6.54 23.09 0.13
CA ARG A 33 -5.35 22.90 0.98
C ARG A 33 -5.54 23.31 2.43
N LEU A 34 -6.65 23.98 2.75
CA LEU A 34 -6.99 24.45 4.11
C LEU A 34 -5.94 25.41 4.69
N LYS A 35 -5.42 26.33 3.87
CA LYS A 35 -4.34 27.27 4.24
C LYS A 35 -4.81 28.73 4.40
N SER A 36 -6.03 28.92 4.87
CA SER A 36 -6.59 30.23 5.22
C SER A 36 -6.88 30.32 6.70
N THR A 37 -7.01 31.53 7.25
CA THR A 37 -7.42 31.70 8.65
C THR A 37 -8.75 31.00 8.92
N LYS A 38 -8.91 30.51 10.16
CA LYS A 38 -9.98 29.57 10.52
C LYS A 38 -11.38 30.04 10.12
N LYS A 39 -11.73 31.28 10.46
CA LYS A 39 -13.09 31.84 10.33
C LYS A 39 -13.17 33.08 9.43
N GLU A 40 -12.06 33.81 9.28
CA GLU A 40 -12.02 34.98 8.40
C GLU A 40 -11.70 34.58 6.95
N HIS A 41 -11.32 33.32 6.72
CA HIS A 41 -11.05 32.76 5.39
C HIS A 41 -9.99 33.53 4.59
N VAL A 42 -9.07 34.20 5.28
CA VAL A 42 -7.99 34.98 4.67
C VAL A 42 -6.82 34.04 4.33
N PRO A 43 -6.32 33.98 3.08
CA PRO A 43 -5.14 33.18 2.75
C PRO A 43 -3.93 33.51 3.65
N VAL A 44 -3.31 32.49 4.25
CA VAL A 44 -2.19 32.69 5.18
C VAL A 44 -0.87 32.80 4.40
N ASN A 45 -0.39 34.03 4.21
CA ASN A 45 0.93 34.29 3.61
C ASN A 45 2.05 34.31 4.68
N PRO A 46 3.30 33.93 4.33
CA PRO A 46 3.81 33.64 2.98
C PRO A 46 3.48 32.23 2.45
N LEU A 47 2.82 31.37 3.23
CA LEU A 47 2.62 29.96 2.89
C LEU A 47 1.84 29.75 1.57
N VAL A 48 0.73 30.45 1.39
CA VAL A 48 -0.09 30.33 0.17
C VAL A 48 0.64 30.91 -1.04
N LYS A 49 1.26 32.09 -0.90
CA LYS A 49 2.12 32.69 -1.94
C LYS A 49 3.20 31.71 -2.39
N GLU A 50 3.93 31.15 -1.44
CA GLU A 50 4.99 30.20 -1.70
C GLU A 50 4.42 29.03 -2.50
N TYR A 51 3.38 28.36 -1.99
CA TYR A 51 2.73 27.20 -2.61
C TYR A 51 2.41 27.37 -4.10
N TYR A 52 1.85 28.52 -4.51
CA TYR A 52 1.55 28.76 -5.93
C TYR A 52 2.78 29.21 -6.73
N SER A 53 3.69 29.99 -6.14
CA SER A 53 4.99 30.33 -6.75
C SER A 53 5.76 29.07 -7.16
N GLN A 54 5.81 28.08 -6.27
CA GLN A 54 6.40 26.76 -6.52
C GLN A 54 5.95 26.10 -7.82
N ARG A 55 4.63 26.12 -8.04
CA ARG A 55 3.94 25.43 -9.14
C ARG A 55 3.89 26.29 -10.40
N ALA A 56 4.29 27.55 -10.29
CA ALA A 56 4.53 28.46 -11.40
C ALA A 56 5.95 28.35 -11.99
N SER A 57 6.80 27.45 -11.45
CA SER A 57 8.19 27.24 -11.88
C SER A 57 8.38 26.79 -13.33
N GLY A 58 7.33 26.30 -14.00
CA GLY A 58 7.29 26.16 -15.45
C GLY A 58 6.64 27.38 -16.09
N PRO A 59 7.37 28.34 -16.69
CA PRO A 59 6.77 29.56 -17.23
C PRO A 59 5.64 29.26 -18.22
N GLY A 60 4.60 30.10 -18.20
CA GLY A 60 3.41 29.97 -19.03
C GLY A 60 2.51 28.78 -18.70
N THR A 61 2.61 28.23 -17.48
CA THR A 61 1.70 27.18 -16.98
C THR A 61 0.41 27.81 -16.48
N LEU A 62 -0.72 27.12 -16.66
CA LEU A 62 -1.99 27.52 -16.05
C LEU A 62 -2.13 26.87 -14.66
N LEU A 63 -2.37 27.71 -13.65
CA LEU A 63 -2.67 27.29 -12.30
C LEU A 63 -4.13 27.61 -11.99
N ILE A 64 -4.85 26.64 -11.42
CA ILE A 64 -6.19 26.88 -10.89
C ILE A 64 -6.09 26.77 -9.37
N THR A 65 -6.55 27.79 -8.65
CA THR A 65 -6.47 27.79 -7.17
C THR A 65 -7.25 26.64 -6.57
N GLU A 66 -6.99 26.36 -5.30
CA GLU A 66 -8.00 25.73 -4.46
C GLU A 66 -9.36 26.44 -4.55
N ALA A 67 -10.41 25.68 -4.25
CA ALA A 67 -11.77 26.18 -4.24
C ALA A 67 -11.93 27.29 -3.18
N THR A 68 -12.44 28.44 -3.61
CA THR A 68 -12.56 29.67 -2.83
C THR A 68 -14.03 30.05 -2.70
N PHE A 69 -14.49 30.28 -1.47
CA PHE A 69 -15.88 30.65 -1.19
C PHE A 69 -16.23 32.03 -1.72
N ILE A 70 -17.39 32.14 -2.37
CA ILE A 70 -17.88 33.39 -2.97
C ILE A 70 -18.45 34.39 -1.94
N SER A 71 -18.96 33.87 -0.83
CA SER A 71 -19.53 34.59 0.30
C SER A 71 -19.43 33.71 1.55
N ALA A 72 -19.71 34.27 2.73
CA ALA A 72 -19.71 33.48 3.96
C ALA A 72 -20.83 32.42 3.94
N GLU A 73 -22.01 32.79 3.43
CA GLU A 73 -23.21 31.98 3.29
C GLU A 73 -23.01 30.78 2.36
N ALA A 74 -22.13 30.92 1.36
CA ALA A 74 -21.77 29.86 0.43
C ALA A 74 -20.74 28.85 1.00
N GLY A 75 -20.18 29.14 2.18
CA GLY A 75 -19.15 28.38 2.85
C GLY A 75 -19.66 27.25 3.73
N GLY A 76 -18.98 27.03 4.86
CA GLY A 76 -19.29 25.94 5.80
C GLY A 76 -18.15 24.94 6.02
N TYR A 77 -16.90 25.33 5.76
CA TYR A 77 -15.70 24.63 6.22
C TYR A 77 -14.69 25.64 6.77
N ASP A 78 -14.13 25.35 7.95
CA ASP A 78 -13.01 26.12 8.49
C ASP A 78 -11.79 26.05 7.55
N TYR A 79 -10.94 27.09 7.57
CA TYR A 79 -9.63 27.14 6.90
C TYR A 79 -9.63 27.16 5.35
N VAL A 80 -10.79 27.16 4.70
CA VAL A 80 -10.91 27.36 3.24
C VAL A 80 -10.83 28.84 2.90
N PRO A 81 -10.21 29.28 1.79
CA PRO A 81 -10.18 30.70 1.42
C PRO A 81 -11.54 31.26 0.99
N GLY A 82 -11.71 32.57 1.21
CA GLY A 82 -12.82 33.39 0.73
C GLY A 82 -12.37 34.52 -0.20
N ILE A 83 -13.32 35.22 -0.82
CA ILE A 83 -13.05 36.40 -1.66
C ILE A 83 -14.15 37.49 -1.60
N TRP A 84 -14.71 37.78 -0.43
CA TRP A 84 -15.67 38.88 -0.19
C TRP A 84 -15.11 40.04 0.63
N SER A 85 -14.00 39.85 1.35
CA SER A 85 -13.42 40.88 2.22
C SER A 85 -12.18 41.54 1.63
N ARG A 86 -11.85 42.74 2.12
CA ARG A 86 -10.65 43.47 1.66
C ARG A 86 -9.36 42.74 1.98
N ASP A 87 -9.28 42.10 3.15
CA ASP A 87 -8.11 41.35 3.57
C ASP A 87 -7.89 40.11 2.69
N GLN A 88 -8.96 39.41 2.33
CA GLN A 88 -8.91 38.28 1.40
C GLN A 88 -8.37 38.73 0.02
N ILE A 89 -8.90 39.83 -0.53
CA ILE A 89 -8.45 40.39 -1.82
C ILE A 89 -6.96 40.76 -1.76
N ASN A 90 -6.53 41.45 -0.71
CA ASN A 90 -5.15 41.89 -0.54
C ASN A 90 -4.17 40.71 -0.41
N GLU A 91 -4.52 39.66 0.34
CA GLU A 91 -3.66 38.49 0.51
C GLU A 91 -3.62 37.62 -0.74
N TRP A 92 -4.74 37.48 -1.46
CA TRP A 92 -4.75 36.84 -2.77
C TRP A 92 -3.91 37.58 -3.80
N LYS A 93 -3.91 38.93 -3.77
CA LYS A 93 -3.08 39.74 -4.66
C LYS A 93 -1.59 39.41 -4.56
N LYS A 94 -1.10 39.12 -3.36
CA LYS A 94 0.32 38.71 -3.17
C LYS A 94 0.63 37.38 -3.86
N VAL A 95 -0.37 36.49 -3.96
CA VAL A 95 -0.23 35.18 -4.61
C VAL A 95 -0.23 35.33 -6.13
N THR A 96 -1.16 36.12 -6.68
CA THR A 96 -1.25 36.36 -8.13
C THR A 96 -0.01 37.10 -8.64
N ASP A 97 0.44 38.15 -7.92
CA ASP A 97 1.66 38.87 -8.25
C ASP A 97 2.87 37.91 -8.33
N ALA A 98 3.01 36.96 -7.38
CA ALA A 98 4.10 35.97 -7.38
C ALA A 98 4.03 34.96 -8.54
N VAL A 99 2.83 34.56 -8.95
CA VAL A 99 2.66 33.66 -10.10
C VAL A 99 2.98 34.38 -11.41
N HIS A 100 2.57 35.65 -11.53
CA HIS A 100 2.87 36.50 -12.68
C HIS A 100 4.36 36.84 -12.79
N GLU A 101 5.06 37.05 -11.66
CA GLU A 101 6.52 37.22 -11.60
C GLU A 101 7.26 36.01 -12.19
N ASN A 102 6.73 34.80 -12.00
CA ASN A 102 7.24 33.56 -12.60
C ASN A 102 6.79 33.32 -14.06
N GLY A 103 6.06 34.28 -14.65
CA GLY A 103 5.58 34.22 -16.03
C GLY A 103 4.49 33.18 -16.30
N SER A 104 3.80 32.71 -15.26
CA SER A 104 2.67 31.77 -15.35
C SER A 104 1.33 32.50 -15.15
N HIS A 105 0.21 31.80 -15.38
CA HIS A 105 -1.15 32.35 -15.32
C HIS A 105 -1.97 31.65 -14.24
N ILE A 106 -2.87 32.38 -13.57
CA ILE A 106 -3.66 31.82 -12.46
C ILE A 106 -5.13 32.22 -12.53
N TYR A 107 -6.00 31.22 -12.36
CA TYR A 107 -7.46 31.36 -12.28
C TYR A 107 -7.95 31.00 -10.89
N MET A 108 -8.88 31.79 -10.33
CA MET A 108 -9.52 31.48 -9.05
C MET A 108 -10.70 30.53 -9.26
N GLN A 109 -10.74 29.40 -8.56
CA GLN A 109 -11.93 28.55 -8.57
C GLN A 109 -12.98 29.06 -7.57
N LEU A 110 -14.13 29.53 -8.06
CA LEU A 110 -15.24 30.03 -7.26
C LEU A 110 -16.16 28.89 -6.80
N TRP A 111 -16.53 28.89 -5.53
CA TRP A 111 -17.14 27.74 -4.86
C TRP A 111 -18.31 28.12 -3.95
N ALA A 112 -19.41 27.36 -4.07
CA ALA A 112 -20.55 27.38 -3.16
C ALA A 112 -20.95 25.94 -2.79
N LEU A 113 -20.99 25.63 -1.49
CA LEU A 113 -21.13 24.25 -1.01
C LEU A 113 -22.54 23.68 -1.21
N GLY A 114 -23.59 24.46 -0.93
CA GLY A 114 -24.95 23.92 -0.86
C GLY A 114 -25.07 22.77 0.14
N ARG A 115 -25.71 21.65 -0.26
CA ARG A 115 -25.88 20.46 0.62
C ARG A 115 -24.58 19.77 1.06
N ALA A 116 -23.43 20.17 0.52
CA ALA A 116 -22.10 19.70 0.88
C ALA A 116 -21.54 20.33 2.17
N ALA A 117 -22.12 21.44 2.61
CA ALA A 117 -21.60 22.22 3.73
C ALA A 117 -21.64 21.45 5.06
N ASN A 118 -20.71 21.78 5.96
CA ASN A 118 -20.78 21.27 7.33
C ASN A 118 -21.89 22.04 8.09
N ALA A 119 -23.04 21.39 8.28
CA ALA A 119 -24.18 21.99 8.97
C ALA A 119 -23.86 22.47 10.41
N PRO A 120 -23.09 21.73 11.23
CA PRO A 120 -22.61 22.24 12.52
C PRO A 120 -21.81 23.55 12.43
N THR A 121 -20.88 23.66 11.48
CA THR A 121 -20.08 24.89 11.27
C THR A 121 -20.98 26.07 10.88
N LEU A 122 -21.89 25.88 9.92
CA LEU A 122 -22.84 26.93 9.54
C LEU A 122 -23.71 27.36 10.71
N LYS A 123 -24.17 26.40 11.53
CA LYS A 123 -24.97 26.68 12.72
C LYS A 123 -24.20 27.49 13.77
N GLU A 124 -22.91 27.18 13.98
CA GLU A 124 -22.03 27.94 14.88
C GLU A 124 -21.90 29.41 14.42
N GLU A 125 -21.85 29.63 13.11
CA GLU A 125 -21.72 30.96 12.49
C GLU A 125 -23.06 31.67 12.28
N GLY A 126 -24.18 31.02 12.59
CA GLY A 126 -25.52 31.58 12.37
C GLY A 126 -25.92 31.65 10.88
N LEU A 127 -25.27 30.86 10.03
CA LEU A 127 -25.46 30.85 8.58
C LEU A 127 -26.43 29.74 8.14
N PRO A 128 -27.13 29.91 7.01
CA PRO A 128 -28.17 28.97 6.58
C PRO A 128 -27.57 27.74 5.87
N PHE A 129 -28.04 26.54 6.21
CA PHE A 129 -27.72 25.31 5.48
C PHE A 129 -28.73 25.07 4.34
N VAL A 130 -28.29 25.27 3.09
CA VAL A 130 -29.17 25.42 1.92
C VAL A 130 -28.82 24.49 0.75
N ALA A 131 -29.81 24.25 -0.12
CA ALA A 131 -29.70 23.43 -1.32
C ALA A 131 -30.84 23.79 -2.31
N PRO A 132 -30.84 23.29 -3.56
CA PRO A 132 -32.01 23.43 -4.45
C PRO A 132 -33.27 22.76 -3.88
N SER A 133 -33.12 21.67 -3.14
CA SER A 133 -34.22 20.88 -2.54
C SER A 133 -33.79 20.31 -1.18
N PRO A 134 -34.73 19.98 -0.27
CA PRO A 134 -34.41 19.47 1.06
C PRO A 134 -34.00 17.99 1.02
N ILE A 135 -32.90 17.69 0.33
CA ILE A 135 -32.38 16.34 0.09
C ILE A 135 -30.98 16.28 0.68
N ALA A 136 -30.83 15.50 1.74
CA ALA A 136 -29.55 15.24 2.38
C ALA A 136 -28.65 14.33 1.50
N ILE A 137 -27.34 14.49 1.64
CA ILE A 137 -26.36 13.51 1.12
C ILE A 137 -26.56 12.18 1.86
N THR A 138 -26.42 11.04 1.19
CA THR A 138 -26.54 9.71 1.81
C THR A 138 -25.61 9.61 3.03
N ASN A 139 -26.16 9.14 4.16
CA ASN A 139 -25.50 9.06 5.47
C ASN A 139 -25.27 10.40 6.21
N SER A 140 -25.73 11.54 5.69
CA SER A 140 -25.81 12.79 6.46
C SER A 140 -26.99 12.73 7.43
N LYS A 141 -26.80 13.30 8.63
CA LYS A 141 -27.88 13.47 9.63
C LYS A 141 -28.64 14.77 9.44
N ASP A 142 -28.02 15.77 8.81
CA ASP A 142 -28.57 17.10 8.62
C ASP A 142 -29.16 17.22 7.21
N THR A 143 -30.37 17.77 7.13
CA THR A 143 -31.09 18.04 5.88
C THR A 143 -31.08 19.54 5.60
N PRO A 144 -30.60 20.00 4.43
CA PRO A 144 -30.62 21.42 4.10
C PRO A 144 -32.05 21.89 3.83
N ARG A 145 -32.31 23.19 3.97
CA ARG A 145 -33.56 23.77 3.44
C ARG A 145 -33.42 24.11 1.96
N ALA A 146 -34.54 24.16 1.24
CA ALA A 146 -34.54 24.68 -0.12
C ALA A 146 -34.25 26.19 -0.14
N LEU A 147 -33.48 26.64 -1.12
CA LEU A 147 -33.36 28.07 -1.46
C LEU A 147 -34.68 28.61 -1.99
N THR A 148 -35.01 29.84 -1.61
CA THR A 148 -36.08 30.62 -2.24
C THR A 148 -35.58 31.25 -3.55
N ILE A 149 -36.48 31.65 -4.45
CA ILE A 149 -36.10 32.31 -5.71
C ILE A 149 -35.27 33.59 -5.47
N PRO A 150 -35.61 34.48 -4.51
CA PRO A 150 -34.76 35.61 -4.18
C PRO A 150 -33.35 35.21 -3.75
N GLU A 151 -33.20 34.19 -2.90
CA GLU A 151 -31.88 33.71 -2.48
C GLU A 151 -31.08 33.10 -3.64
N ILE A 152 -31.74 32.44 -4.60
CA ILE A 152 -31.07 31.96 -5.83
C ILE A 152 -30.44 33.14 -6.58
N GLN A 153 -31.16 34.26 -6.69
CA GLN A 153 -30.65 35.48 -7.34
C GLN A 153 -29.56 36.16 -6.52
N GLU A 154 -29.62 36.12 -5.19
CA GLU A 154 -28.53 36.59 -4.31
C GLU A 154 -27.24 35.79 -4.56
N TYR A 155 -27.31 34.46 -4.66
CA TYR A 155 -26.15 33.63 -5.00
C TYR A 155 -25.56 33.98 -6.38
N VAL A 156 -26.39 34.35 -7.37
CA VAL A 156 -25.88 34.85 -8.67
C VAL A 156 -25.06 36.13 -8.46
N GLN A 157 -25.53 37.07 -7.63
CA GLN A 157 -24.79 38.29 -7.33
C GLN A 157 -23.52 38.02 -6.51
N ASP A 158 -23.53 37.05 -5.60
CA ASP A 158 -22.34 36.63 -4.86
C ASP A 158 -21.24 36.11 -5.79
N TYR A 159 -21.60 35.28 -6.78
CA TYR A 159 -20.66 34.84 -7.82
C TYR A 159 -20.10 36.03 -8.62
N VAL A 160 -20.94 37.00 -8.99
CA VAL A 160 -20.51 38.22 -9.70
C VAL A 160 -19.53 39.03 -8.86
N GLN A 161 -19.85 39.25 -7.58
CA GLN A 161 -19.00 40.05 -6.70
C GLN A 161 -17.67 39.33 -6.41
N ALA A 162 -17.70 38.03 -6.17
CA ALA A 162 -16.51 37.21 -6.00
C ALA A 162 -15.62 37.24 -7.25
N ALA A 163 -16.20 37.20 -8.45
CA ALA A 163 -15.45 37.31 -9.70
C ALA A 163 -14.79 38.70 -9.86
N LYS A 164 -15.51 39.79 -9.57
CA LYS A 164 -14.94 41.15 -9.58
C LYS A 164 -13.79 41.28 -8.57
N ASN A 165 -13.96 40.72 -7.38
CA ASN A 165 -12.95 40.72 -6.33
C ASN A 165 -11.71 39.89 -6.73
N ALA A 166 -11.90 38.77 -7.44
CA ALA A 166 -10.79 38.01 -8.03
C ALA A 166 -10.03 38.84 -9.08
N MET A 167 -10.73 39.62 -9.92
CA MET A 167 -10.06 40.52 -10.88
C MET A 167 -9.26 41.60 -10.17
N GLU A 168 -9.80 42.17 -9.09
CA GLU A 168 -9.09 43.14 -8.26
C GLU A 168 -7.87 42.53 -7.56
N ALA A 169 -7.98 41.27 -7.13
CA ALA A 169 -6.87 40.49 -6.60
C ALA A 169 -5.87 40.05 -7.68
N GLY A 170 -6.03 40.46 -8.94
CA GLY A 170 -5.05 40.22 -10.00
C GLY A 170 -5.13 38.84 -10.67
N PHE A 171 -6.21 38.08 -10.50
CA PHE A 171 -6.38 36.82 -11.23
C PHE A 171 -6.58 37.06 -12.73
N ASP A 172 -6.08 36.14 -13.55
CA ASP A 172 -6.25 36.20 -15.01
C ASP A 172 -7.68 35.86 -15.45
N GLY A 173 -8.40 35.12 -14.60
CA GLY A 173 -9.79 34.74 -14.77
C GLY A 173 -10.33 33.95 -13.57
N VAL A 174 -11.56 33.45 -13.71
CA VAL A 174 -12.23 32.62 -12.72
C VAL A 174 -12.72 31.31 -13.33
N GLU A 175 -12.64 30.23 -12.56
CA GLU A 175 -13.28 28.95 -12.87
C GLU A 175 -14.48 28.74 -11.96
N LEU A 176 -15.66 28.57 -12.53
CA LEU A 176 -16.89 28.30 -11.80
C LEU A 176 -16.99 26.81 -11.47
N HIS A 177 -17.06 26.45 -10.17
CA HIS A 177 -17.07 25.06 -9.74
C HIS A 177 -18.46 24.42 -9.83
N PHE A 178 -18.82 23.88 -10.99
CA PHE A 178 -20.12 23.23 -11.28
C PHE A 178 -19.98 21.69 -11.33
N ALA A 179 -19.20 21.13 -10.40
CA ALA A 179 -18.83 19.72 -10.38
C ALA A 179 -18.91 19.16 -8.96
N ASN A 180 -18.79 17.84 -8.83
CA ASN A 180 -18.60 17.10 -7.58
C ASN A 180 -19.73 17.30 -6.55
N GLY A 181 -20.93 17.65 -6.99
CA GLY A 181 -22.10 17.84 -6.14
C GLY A 181 -22.15 19.14 -5.36
N TYR A 182 -21.45 20.18 -5.81
CA TYR A 182 -21.56 21.53 -5.24
C TYR A 182 -22.73 22.31 -5.85
N LEU A 183 -23.10 23.45 -5.26
CA LEU A 183 -24.44 24.04 -5.42
C LEU A 183 -24.93 24.15 -6.88
N PRO A 184 -24.15 24.64 -7.87
CA PRO A 184 -24.62 24.65 -9.26
C PRO A 184 -24.82 23.26 -9.87
N ASP A 185 -23.96 22.29 -9.56
CA ASP A 185 -24.12 20.88 -9.96
C ASP A 185 -25.35 20.24 -9.29
N GLN A 186 -25.67 20.66 -8.06
CA GLN A 186 -26.89 20.23 -7.38
C GLN A 186 -28.14 20.69 -8.13
N PHE A 187 -28.13 21.86 -8.78
CA PHE A 187 -29.23 22.33 -9.63
C PHE A 187 -29.32 21.56 -10.96
N LEU A 188 -28.17 21.23 -11.56
CA LEU A 188 -28.12 20.51 -12.85
C LEU A 188 -28.73 19.11 -12.76
N GLN A 189 -28.58 18.42 -11.63
CA GLN A 189 -28.92 17.00 -11.52
C GLN A 189 -30.26 16.74 -10.82
N ASP A 190 -31.03 15.80 -11.38
CA ASP A 190 -32.34 15.40 -10.85
C ASP A 190 -32.26 14.63 -9.52
N VAL A 191 -31.11 14.03 -9.19
CA VAL A 191 -30.86 13.35 -7.91
C VAL A 191 -30.77 14.30 -6.70
N SER A 192 -30.67 15.61 -6.95
CA SER A 192 -30.52 16.65 -5.92
C SER A 192 -31.50 17.82 -6.07
N ASN A 193 -32.13 17.97 -7.23
CA ASN A 193 -33.06 19.06 -7.52
C ASN A 193 -34.45 18.51 -7.89
N HIS A 194 -35.34 18.50 -6.90
CA HIS A 194 -36.75 18.12 -7.04
C HIS A 194 -37.68 19.36 -7.07
N ARG A 195 -37.16 20.54 -7.44
CA ARG A 195 -37.99 21.75 -7.53
C ARG A 195 -39.02 21.62 -8.65
N THR A 196 -40.17 22.25 -8.44
CA THR A 196 -41.28 22.30 -9.40
C THR A 196 -41.48 23.69 -10.00
N ASP A 197 -40.66 24.67 -9.60
CA ASP A 197 -40.65 26.01 -10.17
C ASP A 197 -39.68 26.11 -11.37
N GLU A 198 -39.36 27.33 -11.80
CA GLU A 198 -38.53 27.59 -12.98
C GLU A 198 -37.07 27.12 -12.88
N TYR A 199 -36.63 26.63 -11.72
CA TYR A 199 -35.28 26.12 -11.47
C TYR A 199 -35.22 24.59 -11.35
N GLY A 200 -36.31 23.85 -11.59
CA GLY A 200 -36.31 22.38 -11.57
C GLY A 200 -37.30 21.73 -12.53
N GLY A 201 -37.41 20.41 -12.45
CA GLY A 201 -38.27 19.61 -13.33
C GLY A 201 -37.63 19.32 -14.69
N SER A 202 -37.74 20.23 -15.66
CA SER A 202 -37.19 20.00 -17.01
C SER A 202 -35.67 20.19 -17.08
N ILE A 203 -35.02 19.69 -18.14
CA ILE A 203 -33.58 19.89 -18.38
C ILE A 203 -33.25 21.38 -18.47
N GLU A 204 -34.09 22.15 -19.18
CA GLU A 204 -33.95 23.59 -19.38
C GLU A 204 -34.01 24.34 -18.03
N ASN A 205 -34.98 24.02 -17.19
CA ASN A 205 -35.15 24.67 -15.89
C ASN A 205 -34.01 24.32 -14.93
N ARG A 206 -33.53 23.06 -14.92
CA ARG A 206 -32.35 22.68 -14.12
C ARG A 206 -31.06 23.38 -14.57
N CYS A 207 -30.97 23.75 -15.85
CA CYS A 207 -29.85 24.54 -16.37
C CYS A 207 -29.94 26.03 -16.04
N ARG A 208 -31.11 26.55 -15.62
CA ARG A 208 -31.37 27.99 -15.48
C ARG A 208 -30.40 28.67 -14.52
N PHE A 209 -30.33 28.23 -13.26
CA PHE A 209 -29.42 28.84 -12.27
C PHE A 209 -27.94 28.76 -12.69
N PRO A 210 -27.40 27.59 -13.11
CA PRO A 210 -26.03 27.52 -13.63
C PRO A 210 -25.77 28.45 -14.82
N LEU A 211 -26.72 28.60 -15.76
CA LEU A 211 -26.59 29.52 -16.89
C LEU A 211 -26.65 30.99 -16.46
N GLU A 212 -27.53 31.35 -15.53
CA GLU A 212 -27.62 32.71 -14.97
C GLU A 212 -26.31 33.12 -14.28
N VAL A 213 -25.69 32.21 -13.51
CA VAL A 213 -24.37 32.45 -12.90
C VAL A 213 -23.32 32.69 -13.98
N VAL A 214 -23.25 31.85 -15.02
CA VAL A 214 -22.25 32.03 -16.09
C VAL A 214 -22.49 33.33 -16.86
N ASN A 215 -23.74 33.63 -17.23
CA ASN A 215 -24.11 34.85 -17.94
C ASN A 215 -23.66 36.10 -17.14
N ALA A 216 -24.03 36.16 -15.87
CA ALA A 216 -23.76 37.31 -15.02
C ALA A 216 -22.26 37.50 -14.74
N VAL A 217 -21.53 36.41 -14.50
CA VAL A 217 -20.06 36.48 -14.30
C VAL A 217 -19.36 36.88 -15.60
N ALA A 218 -19.73 36.28 -16.73
CA ALA A 218 -19.15 36.62 -18.03
C ALA A 218 -19.42 38.08 -18.43
N GLU A 219 -20.60 38.63 -18.13
CA GLU A 219 -20.91 40.05 -18.31
C GLU A 219 -20.05 40.93 -17.40
N ALA A 220 -19.81 40.51 -16.15
CA ALA A 220 -19.08 41.29 -15.17
C ALA A 220 -17.56 41.35 -15.40
N VAL A 221 -16.92 40.24 -15.81
CA VAL A 221 -15.45 40.14 -15.92
C VAL A 221 -14.93 39.76 -17.30
N GLY A 222 -15.82 39.42 -18.24
CA GLY A 222 -15.52 39.01 -19.60
C GLY A 222 -15.57 37.48 -19.79
N GLU A 223 -16.10 37.04 -20.94
CA GLU A 223 -16.16 35.63 -21.32
C GLU A 223 -14.76 34.98 -21.37
N ASP A 224 -13.79 35.68 -21.93
CA ASP A 224 -12.40 35.22 -22.10
C ASP A 224 -11.60 35.15 -20.79
N ARG A 225 -12.25 35.50 -19.66
CA ARG A 225 -11.78 35.30 -18.28
C ARG A 225 -12.68 34.38 -17.47
N THR A 226 -13.78 33.90 -18.04
CA THR A 226 -14.74 33.04 -17.36
C THR A 226 -14.57 31.62 -17.88
N ALA A 227 -14.43 30.67 -16.96
CA ALA A 227 -14.32 29.25 -17.24
C ALA A 227 -15.23 28.45 -16.31
N LEU A 228 -15.47 27.18 -16.60
CA LEU A 228 -16.29 26.33 -15.76
C LEU A 228 -15.77 24.90 -15.67
N ARG A 229 -16.03 24.26 -14.53
CA ARG A 229 -15.68 22.86 -14.28
C ARG A 229 -16.92 21.99 -14.05
N ILE A 230 -17.05 20.89 -14.77
CA ILE A 230 -18.19 19.94 -14.67
C ILE A 230 -17.73 18.48 -14.49
N SER A 231 -18.60 17.65 -13.90
CA SER A 231 -18.33 16.22 -13.66
C SER A 231 -19.58 15.35 -13.89
N PRO A 232 -19.98 15.10 -15.15
CA PRO A 232 -21.26 14.45 -15.47
C PRO A 232 -21.46 13.06 -14.85
N TRP A 233 -20.35 12.35 -14.63
CA TRP A 233 -20.34 10.94 -14.22
C TRP A 233 -19.97 10.73 -12.74
N SER A 234 -19.70 11.81 -12.01
CA SER A 234 -19.24 11.70 -10.61
C SER A 234 -20.40 11.31 -9.69
N THR A 235 -20.21 10.22 -8.94
CA THR A 235 -21.16 9.78 -7.90
C THR A 235 -20.86 10.37 -6.51
N PHE A 236 -19.79 11.16 -6.42
CA PHE A 236 -19.36 11.80 -5.17
C PHE A 236 -20.48 12.67 -4.60
N GLN A 237 -20.64 12.68 -3.27
CA GLN A 237 -21.70 13.43 -2.59
C GLN A 237 -23.14 13.04 -3.01
N SER A 238 -23.36 11.76 -3.28
CA SER A 238 -24.68 11.24 -3.70
C SER A 238 -25.22 11.91 -4.97
N MET A 239 -24.29 12.28 -5.86
CA MET A 239 -24.60 12.70 -7.23
C MET A 239 -24.64 11.48 -8.17
N GLY A 240 -24.83 11.71 -9.46
CA GLY A 240 -24.85 10.67 -10.49
C GLY A 240 -26.26 10.43 -10.98
N MET A 241 -26.71 11.26 -11.94
CA MET A 241 -27.94 11.01 -12.69
C MET A 241 -27.85 9.68 -13.44
N LYS A 242 -28.99 9.01 -13.61
CA LYS A 242 -29.07 7.76 -14.37
C LYS A 242 -28.66 7.93 -15.84
N ASP A 243 -29.01 9.06 -16.45
CA ASP A 243 -28.61 9.42 -17.81
C ASP A 243 -28.18 10.90 -17.86
N PRO A 244 -26.88 11.20 -17.63
CA PRO A 244 -26.40 12.57 -17.59
C PRO A 244 -26.24 13.18 -18.99
N VAL A 245 -26.19 12.38 -20.06
CA VAL A 245 -25.82 12.87 -21.40
C VAL A 245 -26.79 13.94 -21.91
N PRO A 246 -28.12 13.77 -21.86
CA PRO A 246 -29.06 14.82 -22.29
C PRO A 246 -28.93 16.12 -21.49
N GLN A 247 -28.83 16.01 -20.17
CA GLN A 247 -28.72 17.18 -19.27
C GLN A 247 -27.47 18.00 -19.56
N PHE A 248 -26.30 17.35 -19.56
CA PHE A 248 -25.02 18.03 -19.76
C PHE A 248 -24.81 18.44 -21.23
N SER A 249 -25.38 17.72 -22.19
CA SER A 249 -25.37 18.14 -23.61
C SER A 249 -26.16 19.43 -23.81
N HIS A 250 -27.34 19.55 -23.20
CA HIS A 250 -28.14 20.77 -23.28
C HIS A 250 -27.39 21.95 -22.66
N PHE A 251 -26.88 21.77 -21.43
CA PHE A 251 -26.13 22.80 -20.72
C PHE A 251 -24.91 23.31 -21.53
N VAL A 252 -24.10 22.39 -22.04
CA VAL A 252 -22.85 22.74 -22.74
C VAL A 252 -23.11 23.29 -24.14
N ASN A 253 -24.18 22.86 -24.82
CA ASN A 253 -24.62 23.51 -26.06
C ASN A 253 -25.09 24.94 -25.81
N ALA A 254 -25.90 25.18 -24.77
CA ALA A 254 -26.34 26.51 -24.40
C ALA A 254 -25.14 27.44 -24.15
N LEU A 255 -24.16 26.98 -23.36
CA LEU A 255 -22.91 27.71 -23.12
C LEU A 255 -22.10 27.98 -24.38
N LYS A 256 -21.99 27.01 -25.28
CA LYS A 256 -21.24 27.18 -26.53
C LYS A 256 -21.86 28.26 -27.41
N ILE A 257 -23.19 28.33 -27.46
CA ILE A 257 -23.97 29.29 -28.24
C ILE A 257 -23.96 30.67 -27.60
N SER A 258 -24.27 30.77 -26.29
CA SER A 258 -24.41 32.05 -25.60
C SER A 258 -23.06 32.71 -25.32
N HIS A 259 -22.01 31.92 -25.11
CA HIS A 259 -20.68 32.43 -24.78
C HIS A 259 -19.58 31.82 -25.66
N PRO A 260 -19.48 32.28 -26.93
CA PRO A 260 -18.49 31.79 -27.88
C PRO A 260 -17.05 31.97 -27.37
N ASN A 261 -16.78 32.91 -26.47
CA ASN A 261 -15.42 33.27 -26.06
C ASN A 261 -15.04 32.81 -24.63
N LEU A 262 -15.81 31.91 -24.00
CA LEU A 262 -15.41 31.33 -22.71
C LEU A 262 -13.98 30.79 -22.75
N SER A 263 -13.22 31.06 -21.70
CA SER A 263 -11.79 30.75 -21.64
C SER A 263 -11.51 29.26 -21.82
N TYR A 264 -12.20 28.39 -21.06
CA TYR A 264 -12.15 26.94 -21.22
C TYR A 264 -13.33 26.22 -20.54
N LEU A 265 -13.54 24.96 -20.93
CA LEU A 265 -14.39 23.99 -20.21
C LEU A 265 -13.49 22.92 -19.57
N HIS A 266 -13.57 22.75 -18.26
CA HIS A 266 -12.81 21.74 -17.51
C HIS A 266 -13.71 20.56 -17.15
N VAL A 267 -13.32 19.35 -17.55
CA VAL A 267 -14.12 18.14 -17.38
C VAL A 267 -13.36 17.09 -16.56
N VAL A 268 -14.04 16.56 -15.55
CA VAL A 268 -13.55 15.42 -14.76
C VAL A 268 -13.85 14.12 -15.52
N GLU A 269 -12.81 13.31 -15.75
CA GLU A 269 -12.94 12.01 -16.42
C GLU A 269 -13.76 11.02 -15.58
N PRO A 270 -14.61 10.17 -16.20
CA PRO A 270 -15.55 9.28 -15.50
C PRO A 270 -14.88 8.27 -14.57
N ARG A 271 -13.58 7.99 -14.77
CA ARG A 271 -12.76 7.19 -13.86
C ARG A 271 -12.45 7.85 -12.51
N VAL A 272 -12.90 9.09 -12.26
CA VAL A 272 -12.66 9.83 -11.02
C VAL A 272 -13.98 10.24 -10.38
N SER A 273 -14.11 10.00 -9.08
CA SER A 273 -15.22 10.47 -8.25
C SER A 273 -14.68 11.02 -6.94
N GLY A 274 -14.81 12.34 -6.76
CA GLY A 274 -14.20 13.06 -5.63
C GLY A 274 -12.68 12.90 -5.59
N SER A 275 -12.15 12.40 -4.46
CA SER A 275 -10.72 12.16 -4.24
C SER A 275 -10.24 10.78 -4.71
N VAL A 276 -11.14 9.93 -5.21
CA VAL A 276 -10.92 8.51 -5.53
C VAL A 276 -10.89 8.29 -7.04
N THR A 277 -9.96 7.45 -7.50
CA THR A 277 -9.98 6.89 -8.86
C THR A 277 -10.71 5.56 -8.77
N HIS A 278 -11.86 5.44 -9.45
CA HIS A 278 -12.72 4.27 -9.40
C HIS A 278 -12.04 3.03 -10.00
N SER A 279 -12.28 1.88 -9.37
CA SER A 279 -12.09 0.53 -9.93
C SER A 279 -13.33 -0.30 -9.56
N PRO A 280 -14.09 -0.86 -10.52
CA PRO A 280 -13.76 -1.07 -11.94
C PRO A 280 -13.74 0.23 -12.78
N GLN A 281 -13.22 0.12 -14.01
CA GLN A 281 -13.25 1.20 -15.01
C GLN A 281 -14.69 1.70 -15.21
N PRO A 282 -14.88 2.99 -15.57
CA PRO A 282 -16.19 3.50 -15.94
C PRO A 282 -16.81 2.64 -17.05
N GLU A 283 -18.12 2.46 -17.02
CA GLU A 283 -18.81 1.61 -18.00
C GLU A 283 -18.52 2.12 -19.42
N SER A 284 -18.54 1.25 -20.45
CA SER A 284 -18.14 1.65 -21.82
C SER A 284 -18.97 2.81 -22.41
N HIS A 285 -20.15 3.08 -21.82
CA HIS A 285 -21.03 4.17 -22.19
C HIS A 285 -20.70 5.49 -21.45
N GLU A 286 -19.97 5.43 -20.33
CA GLU A 286 -19.53 6.58 -19.52
C GLU A 286 -18.27 7.20 -20.15
N SER A 287 -18.48 8.14 -21.07
CA SER A 287 -17.41 8.89 -21.72
C SER A 287 -17.76 10.37 -21.85
N ASN A 288 -16.75 11.24 -21.69
CA ASN A 288 -16.86 12.67 -21.94
C ASN A 288 -16.72 13.05 -23.42
N ASP A 289 -16.66 12.09 -24.35
CA ASP A 289 -16.49 12.39 -25.77
C ASP A 289 -17.65 13.19 -26.37
N PHE A 290 -18.86 13.09 -25.82
CA PHE A 290 -19.98 13.95 -26.24
C PHE A 290 -19.69 15.42 -25.93
N LEU A 291 -19.08 15.72 -24.78
CA LEU A 291 -18.65 17.07 -24.41
C LEU A 291 -17.53 17.55 -25.33
N ARG A 292 -16.55 16.69 -25.66
CA ARG A 292 -15.47 17.04 -26.60
C ARG A 292 -16.02 17.40 -27.97
N ARG A 293 -16.95 16.60 -28.51
CA ARG A 293 -17.63 16.87 -29.79
C ARG A 293 -18.42 18.16 -29.76
N ILE A 294 -19.19 18.40 -28.68
CA ILE A 294 -19.97 19.63 -28.54
C ILE A 294 -19.02 20.82 -28.42
N TRP A 295 -17.97 20.76 -27.61
CA TRP A 295 -17.13 21.91 -27.28
C TRP A 295 -16.10 22.28 -28.35
N ALA A 296 -15.63 21.31 -29.16
CA ALA A 296 -14.65 21.54 -30.20
C ALA A 296 -15.05 22.68 -31.17
N PRO A 297 -14.09 23.49 -31.66
CA PRO A 297 -12.64 23.40 -31.46
C PRO A 297 -12.12 24.18 -30.22
N LYS A 298 -12.99 24.59 -29.29
CA LYS A 298 -12.61 25.42 -28.14
C LYS A 298 -11.70 24.69 -27.14
N VAL A 299 -11.08 25.46 -26.24
CA VAL A 299 -10.18 24.93 -25.21
C VAL A 299 -10.94 24.09 -24.19
N LEU A 300 -10.49 22.85 -23.99
CA LEU A 300 -11.01 21.91 -23.01
C LEU A 300 -9.89 21.43 -22.09
N ILE A 301 -10.14 21.32 -20.79
CA ILE A 301 -9.22 20.72 -19.82
C ILE A 301 -9.74 19.33 -19.42
N SER A 302 -8.95 18.29 -19.66
CA SER A 302 -9.25 16.92 -19.24
C SER A 302 -8.47 16.57 -17.98
N ALA A 303 -9.19 16.20 -16.91
CA ALA A 303 -8.58 15.87 -15.63
C ALA A 303 -9.06 14.50 -15.10
N GLY A 304 -8.12 13.60 -14.82
CA GLY A 304 -8.42 12.35 -14.11
C GLY A 304 -7.44 11.22 -14.40
N GLY A 305 -6.43 11.05 -13.56
CA GLY A 305 -5.53 9.88 -13.58
C GLY A 305 -4.58 9.79 -14.79
N TYR A 306 -4.19 10.92 -15.36
CA TYR A 306 -3.23 10.96 -16.48
C TYR A 306 -1.80 10.64 -16.02
N THR A 307 -1.12 9.76 -16.77
CA THR A 307 0.35 9.62 -16.75
C THR A 307 0.96 10.53 -17.82
N ARG A 308 2.28 10.61 -17.88
CA ARG A 308 3.00 11.36 -18.93
C ARG A 308 2.56 10.93 -20.33
N GLU A 309 2.56 9.62 -20.58
CA GLU A 309 2.24 9.03 -21.89
C GLU A 309 0.79 9.29 -22.25
N LYS A 310 -0.15 9.01 -21.34
CA LYS A 310 -1.58 9.28 -21.57
C LYS A 310 -1.87 10.75 -21.82
N ALA A 311 -1.13 11.64 -21.17
CA ALA A 311 -1.27 13.08 -21.37
C ALA A 311 -0.75 13.51 -22.75
N ILE A 312 0.39 12.96 -23.19
CA ILE A 312 0.92 13.18 -24.54
C ILE A 312 -0.08 12.66 -25.57
N ASP A 313 -0.51 11.41 -25.46
CA ASP A 313 -1.44 10.77 -26.40
C ASP A 313 -2.74 11.56 -26.52
N ARG A 314 -3.32 11.98 -25.38
CA ARG A 314 -4.55 12.77 -25.37
C ARG A 314 -4.35 14.13 -26.04
N ALA A 315 -3.26 14.82 -25.74
CA ALA A 315 -2.94 16.11 -26.37
C ALA A 315 -2.71 15.96 -27.88
N GLU A 316 -2.16 14.83 -28.34
CA GLU A 316 -1.92 14.57 -29.76
C GLU A 316 -3.19 14.23 -30.53
N GLN A 317 -4.07 13.41 -29.94
CA GLN A 317 -5.29 12.90 -30.56
C GLN A 317 -6.46 13.89 -30.56
N SER A 318 -6.39 14.99 -29.79
CA SER A 318 -7.51 15.91 -29.69
C SER A 318 -7.79 16.62 -31.02
N GLU A 319 -9.02 16.53 -31.50
CA GLU A 319 -9.51 17.30 -32.67
C GLU A 319 -9.60 18.81 -32.37
N GLY A 320 -9.68 19.19 -31.09
CA GLY A 320 -9.68 20.58 -30.60
C GLY A 320 -8.42 20.95 -29.81
N VAL A 321 -8.50 22.02 -29.00
CA VAL A 321 -7.42 22.41 -28.09
C VAL A 321 -7.63 21.76 -26.72
N GLU A 322 -6.92 20.66 -26.44
CA GLU A 322 -7.03 19.97 -25.14
C GLU A 322 -5.81 20.24 -24.25
N LEU A 323 -6.06 20.68 -23.02
CA LEU A 323 -5.09 20.80 -21.92
C LEU A 323 -5.29 19.64 -20.94
N ILE A 324 -4.23 19.22 -20.25
CA ILE A 324 -4.26 18.07 -19.33
C ILE A 324 -4.05 18.53 -17.90
N GLY A 325 -5.06 18.25 -17.07
CA GLY A 325 -5.08 18.60 -15.66
C GLY A 325 -4.41 17.56 -14.77
N PHE A 326 -3.49 18.01 -13.93
CA PHE A 326 -2.81 17.22 -12.91
C PHE A 326 -3.08 17.79 -11.51
N GLY A 327 -3.56 16.94 -10.60
CA GLY A 327 -3.78 17.32 -9.19
C GLY A 327 -2.67 16.79 -8.27
N LYS A 328 -2.83 15.54 -7.82
CA LYS A 328 -1.95 14.90 -6.83
C LYS A 328 -0.46 14.94 -7.20
N LEU A 329 -0.12 14.82 -8.49
CA LEU A 329 1.27 14.87 -8.96
C LEU A 329 1.90 16.26 -8.78
N PHE A 330 1.17 17.36 -9.00
CA PHE A 330 1.68 18.71 -8.76
C PHE A 330 1.84 19.04 -7.28
N ILE A 331 1.09 18.37 -6.39
CA ILE A 331 1.32 18.53 -4.94
C ILE A 331 2.73 18.07 -4.60
N ALA A 332 3.16 16.92 -5.11
CA ALA A 332 4.46 16.31 -4.81
C ALA A 332 5.61 16.81 -5.70
N ASN A 333 5.29 17.37 -6.86
CA ASN A 333 6.25 17.78 -7.87
C ASN A 333 5.90 19.21 -8.33
N PRO A 334 6.35 20.25 -7.63
CA PRO A 334 6.05 21.62 -8.05
C PRO A 334 6.64 21.99 -9.42
N ASP A 335 7.73 21.33 -9.81
CA ASP A 335 8.38 21.40 -11.12
C ASP A 335 7.85 20.38 -12.15
N LEU A 336 6.60 19.92 -11.99
CA LEU A 336 6.03 18.80 -12.78
C LEU A 336 6.17 18.99 -14.29
N VAL A 337 5.98 20.21 -14.80
CA VAL A 337 6.09 20.49 -16.25
C VAL A 337 7.48 20.10 -16.78
N ARG A 338 8.54 20.49 -16.07
CA ARG A 338 9.91 20.13 -16.41
C ARG A 338 10.09 18.62 -16.35
N ARG A 339 9.61 17.97 -15.28
CA ARG A 339 9.76 16.53 -15.11
C ARG A 339 9.05 15.72 -16.18
N LEU A 340 7.83 16.12 -16.54
CA LEU A 340 7.10 15.52 -17.66
C LEU A 340 7.81 15.78 -18.99
N LYS A 341 8.36 16.97 -19.22
CA LYS A 341 9.07 17.28 -20.46
C LYS A 341 10.35 16.47 -20.62
N GLU A 342 11.14 16.37 -19.56
CA GLU A 342 12.45 15.70 -19.52
C GLU A 342 12.37 14.20 -19.23
N ASP A 343 11.17 13.68 -18.96
CA ASP A 343 10.94 12.28 -18.57
C ASP A 343 11.74 11.85 -17.33
N THR A 344 11.80 12.75 -16.33
CA THR A 344 12.54 12.49 -15.08
C THR A 344 11.62 11.90 -14.00
N PRO A 345 12.18 11.14 -13.03
CA PRO A 345 11.39 10.50 -11.98
C PRO A 345 10.50 11.49 -11.21
N LEU A 346 9.25 11.08 -10.95
CA LEU A 346 8.29 11.85 -10.16
C LEU A 346 8.31 11.42 -8.68
N ASN A 347 8.24 12.38 -7.79
CA ASN A 347 8.03 12.16 -6.37
C ASN A 347 6.61 11.62 -6.12
N PRO A 348 6.45 10.60 -5.25
CA PRO A 348 5.14 10.10 -4.88
C PRO A 348 4.40 11.10 -3.97
N PRO A 349 3.07 11.30 -4.15
CA PRO A 349 2.30 12.16 -3.27
C PRO A 349 2.11 11.58 -1.87
N ILE A 350 2.35 12.40 -0.84
CA ILE A 350 2.10 12.06 0.56
C ILE A 350 0.66 12.46 0.91
N VAL A 351 -0.27 11.52 0.82
CA VAL A 351 -1.72 11.79 0.93
C VAL A 351 -2.11 12.39 2.29
N SER A 352 -1.40 12.05 3.37
CA SER A 352 -1.68 12.55 4.72
C SER A 352 -1.49 14.06 4.88
N THR A 353 -0.77 14.74 3.97
CA THR A 353 -0.50 16.18 4.07
C THR A 353 -1.47 17.04 3.26
N PHE A 354 -2.42 16.45 2.53
CA PHE A 354 -3.23 17.18 1.56
C PHE A 354 -4.15 18.24 2.21
N TYR A 355 -4.78 17.92 3.35
CA TYR A 355 -5.80 18.75 3.99
C TYR A 355 -5.42 19.14 5.43
N THR A 356 -4.20 19.60 5.66
CA THR A 356 -3.78 20.09 6.98
C THR A 356 -4.18 21.57 7.14
N PRO A 357 -4.89 21.99 8.20
CA PRO A 357 -5.19 23.41 8.46
C PRO A 357 -3.96 24.34 8.56
N SER A 358 -4.14 25.65 8.39
CA SER A 358 -3.07 26.67 8.54
C SER A 358 -2.52 26.73 9.96
N ASP A 359 -3.38 26.55 10.96
CA ASP A 359 -3.05 26.62 12.39
C ASP A 359 -2.67 25.26 12.96
N SER A 360 -2.59 24.23 12.10
CA SER A 360 -1.97 22.97 12.49
C SER A 360 -0.50 23.22 12.83
N PRO A 361 0.05 22.59 13.88
CA PRO A 361 1.48 22.64 14.15
C PRO A 361 2.21 22.33 12.85
N LYS A 362 3.12 23.23 12.44
CA LYS A 362 3.78 23.15 11.12
C LYS A 362 4.32 21.74 10.88
N VAL A 363 3.60 20.99 10.05
CA VAL A 363 4.13 19.83 9.34
C VAL A 363 5.09 20.44 8.32
N GLU A 364 6.33 20.69 8.72
CA GLU A 364 7.33 21.12 7.75
C GLU A 364 7.58 19.95 6.80
N VAL A 365 7.01 20.11 5.61
CA VAL A 365 7.32 19.34 4.41
C VAL A 365 8.32 20.21 3.66
N GLY A 366 9.53 19.69 3.50
CA GLY A 366 10.69 20.42 3.00
C GLY A 366 10.44 21.24 1.73
N GLY A 367 10.91 22.49 1.81
CA GLY A 367 11.58 23.21 0.74
C GLY A 367 10.70 23.81 -0.35
N HIS A 368 10.76 25.15 -0.46
CA HIS A 368 11.06 25.69 -1.77
C HIS A 368 12.29 26.57 -1.81
N LEU A 369 12.97 26.36 -2.93
CA LEU A 369 14.03 27.13 -3.50
C LEU A 369 13.41 28.39 -4.10
N GLU A 370 13.52 29.52 -3.42
CA GLU A 370 13.58 30.79 -4.14
C GLU A 370 15.01 30.97 -4.68
N SER A 371 15.07 31.29 -5.95
CA SER A 371 16.26 31.60 -6.72
C SER A 371 17.01 32.79 -6.12
N ASN A 372 18.11 32.52 -5.44
CA ASN A 372 19.20 33.47 -5.30
C ASN A 372 20.50 32.75 -5.63
N ASN A 373 21.22 33.31 -6.60
CA ASN A 373 22.47 32.85 -7.21
C ASN A 373 23.68 32.74 -6.24
N ASN A 374 23.49 32.29 -4.99
CA ASN A 374 24.54 32.21 -3.96
C ASN A 374 24.59 30.88 -3.16
N LEU A 375 23.79 29.86 -3.49
CA LEU A 375 23.71 28.60 -2.72
C LEU A 375 24.82 27.57 -3.03
N LEU A 376 26.03 28.04 -3.33
CA LEU A 376 27.26 27.26 -3.21
C LEU A 376 27.94 27.44 -1.83
N ILE A 377 27.29 28.14 -0.89
CA ILE A 377 27.72 28.22 0.51
C ILE A 377 26.96 27.16 1.36
N THR A 378 27.47 25.92 1.24
CA THR A 378 27.51 24.80 2.22
C THR A 378 26.24 24.34 2.98
N MET A 379 25.56 23.31 2.42
CA MET A 379 24.64 22.39 3.15
C MET A 379 25.33 21.54 4.26
N SER A 380 26.60 21.79 4.56
CA SER A 380 27.35 21.13 5.65
C SER A 380 27.12 21.77 7.03
N SER A 381 26.15 22.71 7.16
CA SER A 381 25.94 23.55 8.35
C SER A 381 24.71 23.21 9.19
N SER A 382 23.86 22.25 8.78
CA SER A 382 22.63 21.89 9.52
C SER A 382 22.90 21.44 10.95
N LYS A 383 21.99 21.81 11.88
CA LYS A 383 21.95 21.35 13.26
C LYS A 383 21.97 19.83 13.38
N LEU A 384 21.40 19.08 12.43
CA LEU A 384 21.44 17.62 12.44
C LEU A 384 22.86 17.06 12.50
N PHE A 385 23.84 17.79 11.94
CA PHE A 385 25.26 17.39 11.90
C PHE A 385 26.15 18.22 12.83
N GLN A 386 25.54 19.02 13.71
CA GLN A 386 26.26 19.79 14.72
C GLN A 386 26.34 19.00 16.03
N PRO A 387 27.41 19.25 16.83
CA PRO A 387 27.52 18.65 18.15
C PRO A 387 26.38 19.05 19.08
N LEU A 388 26.03 18.14 20.00
CA LEU A 388 25.05 18.39 21.07
C LEU A 388 25.48 17.66 22.34
N LYS A 389 25.39 18.35 23.49
CA LYS A 389 25.63 17.73 24.79
C LYS A 389 24.36 17.01 25.24
N VAL A 390 24.48 15.72 25.54
CA VAL A 390 23.37 14.88 26.04
C VAL A 390 23.86 14.14 27.28
N GLY A 391 23.34 14.50 28.45
CA GLY A 391 23.85 13.99 29.72
C GLY A 391 25.35 14.25 29.88
N ARG A 392 26.14 13.18 30.01
CA ARG A 392 27.62 13.23 30.09
C ARG A 392 28.32 13.18 28.73
N MET A 393 27.59 12.99 27.64
CA MET A 393 28.13 12.81 26.30
C MET A 393 28.15 14.12 25.53
N THR A 394 29.15 14.29 24.66
CA THR A 394 29.12 15.29 23.59
C THR A 394 29.04 14.55 22.27
N LEU A 395 27.84 14.50 21.70
CA LEU A 395 27.61 13.91 20.39
C LEU A 395 28.19 14.82 19.30
N GLN A 396 28.67 14.25 18.20
CA GLN A 396 29.18 15.03 17.05
C GLN A 396 28.15 15.20 15.93
N SER A 397 27.04 14.47 16.04
CA SER A 397 25.84 14.69 15.23
C SER A 397 24.61 14.42 16.09
N ARG A 398 23.44 14.86 15.63
CA ARG A 398 22.15 14.63 16.29
C ARG A 398 21.41 13.42 15.71
N VAL A 399 22.12 12.57 14.97
CA VAL A 399 21.62 11.30 14.43
C VAL A 399 21.85 10.19 15.46
N VAL A 400 20.78 9.50 15.84
CA VAL A 400 20.79 8.45 16.87
C VAL A 400 20.35 7.13 16.25
N MET A 401 21.00 6.03 16.63
CA MET A 401 20.52 4.69 16.27
C MET A 401 19.36 4.29 17.17
N SER A 402 18.20 3.97 16.58
CA SER A 402 17.04 3.50 17.33
C SER A 402 17.27 2.11 17.95
N PRO A 403 16.64 1.82 19.09
CA PRO A 403 16.59 0.49 19.68
C PRO A 403 15.78 -0.46 18.78
N MET A 404 16.39 -1.57 18.36
CA MET A 404 15.78 -2.55 17.45
C MET A 404 16.20 -3.97 17.81
N THR A 405 15.28 -4.80 18.29
CA THR A 405 15.54 -6.21 18.63
C THR A 405 15.94 -7.05 17.41
N ARG A 406 17.08 -7.75 17.50
CA ARG A 406 17.67 -8.54 16.41
C ARG A 406 17.97 -10.00 16.76
N TYR A 407 17.63 -10.42 17.99
CA TYR A 407 17.72 -11.81 18.46
C TYR A 407 19.12 -12.44 18.36
N LYS A 408 20.17 -11.65 18.67
CA LYS A 408 21.57 -12.08 18.61
C LYS A 408 22.16 -12.41 19.98
N ALA A 409 21.37 -12.98 20.88
CA ALA A 409 21.85 -13.59 22.12
C ALA A 409 21.70 -15.12 22.09
N THR A 410 22.33 -15.81 23.03
CA THR A 410 22.12 -17.25 23.24
C THR A 410 20.66 -17.50 23.66
N LYS A 411 20.16 -18.69 23.33
CA LYS A 411 18.73 -19.01 23.42
C LYS A 411 18.14 -18.80 24.82
N LYS A 412 18.79 -19.35 25.85
CA LYS A 412 18.26 -19.41 27.23
C LYS A 412 19.11 -18.64 28.24
N GLU A 413 20.42 -18.54 27.99
CA GLU A 413 21.32 -17.79 28.88
C GLU A 413 21.26 -16.29 28.59
N HIS A 414 20.65 -15.88 27.47
CA HIS A 414 20.49 -14.49 27.07
C HIS A 414 21.82 -13.71 26.99
N VAL A 415 22.92 -14.42 26.70
CA VAL A 415 24.26 -13.82 26.55
C VAL A 415 24.40 -13.31 25.11
N PRO A 416 24.75 -12.02 24.88
CA PRO A 416 25.03 -11.53 23.53
C PRO A 416 26.08 -12.39 22.81
N VAL A 417 25.81 -12.76 21.54
CA VAL A 417 26.79 -13.46 20.71
C VAL A 417 27.84 -12.46 20.25
N VAL A 418 28.89 -12.30 21.07
CA VAL A 418 29.90 -11.24 20.96
C VAL A 418 30.43 -11.06 19.54
N SER A 419 30.77 -12.17 18.85
CA SER A 419 31.32 -12.15 17.50
C SER A 419 30.44 -11.46 16.45
N LEU A 420 29.13 -11.38 16.70
CA LEU A 420 28.17 -10.67 15.86
C LEU A 420 27.85 -9.29 16.45
N VAL A 421 27.48 -9.25 17.73
CA VAL A 421 26.90 -8.05 18.38
C VAL A 421 27.94 -6.94 18.52
N GLU A 422 29.18 -7.28 18.88
CA GLU A 422 30.28 -6.31 18.98
C GLU A 422 30.53 -5.65 17.63
N LYS A 423 30.66 -6.45 16.57
CA LYS A 423 30.87 -5.96 15.21
C LYS A 423 29.70 -5.11 14.73
N TYR A 424 28.46 -5.51 15.02
CA TYR A 424 27.25 -4.80 14.61
C TYR A 424 27.20 -3.38 15.16
N TYR A 425 27.38 -3.21 16.48
CA TYR A 425 27.37 -1.90 17.11
C TYR A 425 28.62 -1.09 16.77
N SER A 426 29.80 -1.71 16.71
CA SER A 426 31.05 -1.03 16.33
C SER A 426 31.00 -0.48 14.89
N GLN A 427 30.37 -1.20 13.96
CA GLN A 427 30.14 -0.71 12.60
C GLN A 427 29.27 0.55 12.60
N ARG A 428 28.25 0.61 13.46
CA ARG A 428 27.27 1.70 13.51
C ARG A 428 27.73 2.89 14.35
N GLY A 429 28.72 2.67 15.21
CA GLY A 429 29.47 3.70 15.92
C GLY A 429 30.62 4.29 15.10
N SER A 430 30.76 3.99 13.80
CA SER A 430 31.93 4.37 13.00
C SER A 430 32.14 5.87 12.82
N HIS A 431 31.08 6.67 12.96
CA HIS A 431 31.20 8.13 13.01
C HIS A 431 31.38 8.56 14.47
N PRO A 432 32.53 9.13 14.88
CA PRO A 432 32.80 9.47 16.27
C PRO A 432 31.69 10.34 16.88
N GLY A 433 31.37 10.11 18.14
CA GLY A 433 30.32 10.81 18.88
C GLY A 433 28.90 10.49 18.42
N THR A 434 28.67 9.32 17.80
CA THR A 434 27.31 8.85 17.52
C THR A 434 26.71 8.21 18.78
N LEU A 435 25.44 8.48 19.07
CA LEU A 435 24.71 7.78 20.12
C LEU A 435 24.02 6.54 19.55
N LEU A 436 24.34 5.38 20.10
CA LEU A 436 23.67 4.11 19.81
C LEU A 436 22.78 3.71 21.00
N ILE A 437 21.57 3.23 20.72
CA ILE A 437 20.70 2.64 21.74
C ILE A 437 20.52 1.17 21.39
N THR A 438 20.77 0.28 22.35
CA THR A 438 20.70 -1.18 22.10
C THR A 438 19.30 -1.64 21.78
N GLU A 439 19.18 -2.89 21.31
CA GLU A 439 17.91 -3.61 21.44
C GLU A 439 17.41 -3.69 22.89
N GLY A 440 16.14 -4.05 23.06
CA GLY A 440 15.55 -4.27 24.37
C GLY A 440 16.26 -5.39 25.13
N VAL A 441 16.75 -5.06 26.32
CA VAL A 441 17.53 -5.96 27.19
C VAL A 441 16.74 -6.24 28.46
N LEU A 442 16.59 -7.52 28.76
CA LEU A 442 15.82 -8.02 29.89
C LEU A 442 16.51 -7.68 31.22
N VAL A 443 15.75 -7.10 32.16
CA VAL A 443 16.27 -6.70 33.48
C VAL A 443 16.47 -7.87 34.45
N SER A 444 15.74 -8.97 34.25
CA SER A 444 15.83 -10.18 35.05
C SER A 444 15.20 -11.35 34.28
N PRO A 445 15.45 -12.61 34.67
CA PRO A 445 14.84 -13.78 34.00
C PRO A 445 13.30 -13.71 33.95
N LYS A 446 12.66 -13.30 35.06
CA LYS A 446 11.19 -13.17 35.13
C LYS A 446 10.61 -12.02 34.29
N ALA A 447 11.44 -11.12 33.79
CA ALA A 447 11.01 -10.06 32.87
C ALA A 447 10.89 -10.55 31.41
N GLY A 448 11.35 -11.79 31.15
CA GLY A 448 11.53 -12.40 29.83
C GLY A 448 10.26 -12.97 29.19
N GLY A 449 10.44 -14.05 28.43
CA GLY A 449 9.40 -14.67 27.60
C GLY A 449 9.65 -14.60 26.09
N TYR A 450 10.81 -14.08 25.67
CA TYR A 450 11.36 -14.27 24.33
C TYR A 450 12.72 -14.95 24.46
N ASP A 451 12.94 -16.04 23.72
CA ASP A 451 14.27 -16.63 23.58
C ASP A 451 15.16 -15.72 22.70
N TYR A 452 16.49 -15.88 22.79
CA TYR A 452 17.51 -15.19 21.96
C TYR A 452 17.60 -13.66 22.08
N VAL A 453 16.84 -13.01 22.96
CA VAL A 453 17.04 -11.60 23.32
C VAL A 453 18.06 -11.47 24.45
N PRO A 454 18.85 -10.39 24.55
CA PRO A 454 19.87 -10.29 25.57
C PRO A 454 19.33 -9.93 26.97
N GLY A 455 20.09 -10.30 28.00
CA GLY A 455 19.87 -9.95 29.41
C GLY A 455 21.04 -9.18 30.02
N ILE A 456 20.90 -8.73 31.27
CA ILE A 456 21.97 -8.04 32.03
C ILE A 456 21.90 -8.31 33.56
N TRP A 457 21.63 -9.54 33.98
CA TRP A 457 21.61 -9.94 35.41
C TRP A 457 22.78 -10.86 35.82
N SER A 458 23.46 -11.50 34.87
CA SER A 458 24.58 -12.42 35.14
C SER A 458 25.92 -11.83 34.74
N GLN A 459 27.01 -12.36 35.32
CA GLN A 459 28.37 -11.92 34.98
C GLN A 459 28.70 -12.19 33.52
N ASP A 460 28.30 -13.33 32.96
CA ASP A 460 28.55 -13.67 31.55
C ASP A 460 27.90 -12.66 30.59
N GLN A 461 26.70 -12.18 30.93
CA GLN A 461 26.02 -11.13 30.18
C GLN A 461 26.77 -9.79 30.30
N ILE A 462 27.19 -9.41 31.50
CA ILE A 462 27.98 -8.19 31.75
C ILE A 462 29.29 -8.21 30.97
N ASP A 463 30.02 -9.32 31.03
CA ASP A 463 31.30 -9.50 30.35
C ASP A 463 31.15 -9.50 28.82
N ALA A 464 30.08 -10.10 28.30
CA ALA A 464 29.77 -10.06 26.86
C ALA A 464 29.44 -8.64 26.41
N TRP A 465 28.59 -7.92 27.14
CA TRP A 465 28.26 -6.53 26.85
C TRP A 465 29.47 -5.60 26.97
N LYS A 466 30.39 -5.87 27.91
CA LYS A 466 31.63 -5.11 28.07
C LYS A 466 32.51 -5.12 26.82
N LYS A 467 32.51 -6.22 26.06
CA LYS A 467 33.22 -6.27 24.77
C LYS A 467 32.53 -5.40 23.72
N VAL A 468 31.20 -5.41 23.68
CA VAL A 468 30.41 -4.58 22.76
C VAL A 468 30.62 -3.09 23.04
N THR A 469 30.53 -2.67 24.30
CA THR A 469 30.74 -1.26 24.70
C THR A 469 32.17 -0.81 24.41
N THR A 470 33.16 -1.66 24.69
CA THR A 470 34.56 -1.41 24.31
C THR A 470 34.70 -1.15 22.82
N GLY A 471 34.12 -1.99 21.96
CA GLY A 471 34.20 -1.81 20.50
C GLY A 471 33.54 -0.51 19.99
N VAL A 472 32.47 -0.06 20.64
CA VAL A 472 31.84 1.25 20.32
C VAL A 472 32.69 2.42 20.81
N HIS A 473 33.23 2.32 22.03
CA HIS A 473 34.09 3.36 22.63
C HIS A 473 35.41 3.53 21.87
N GLU A 474 35.96 2.44 21.33
CA GLU A 474 37.14 2.49 20.44
C GLU A 474 36.88 3.27 19.14
N LYS A 475 35.62 3.39 18.70
CA LYS A 475 35.22 4.28 17.58
C LYS A 475 34.94 5.72 18.02
N GLY A 476 35.11 6.03 19.31
CA GLY A 476 34.79 7.33 19.89
C GLY A 476 33.30 7.65 19.94
N SER A 477 32.44 6.63 19.84
CA SER A 477 30.97 6.75 19.92
C SER A 477 30.45 6.32 21.28
N TYR A 478 29.17 6.54 21.54
CA TYR A 478 28.51 6.25 22.81
C TYR A 478 27.40 5.22 22.64
N ILE A 479 27.10 4.49 23.71
CA ILE A 479 26.05 3.47 23.69
C ILE A 479 25.25 3.44 25.00
N TYR A 480 23.92 3.41 24.87
CA TYR A 480 22.96 3.27 25.97
C TYR A 480 22.27 1.91 25.91
N LEU A 481 22.13 1.26 27.07
CA LEU A 481 21.42 -0.02 27.19
C LEU A 481 19.92 0.24 27.39
N GLN A 482 19.06 -0.25 26.48
CA GLN A 482 17.61 -0.15 26.66
C GLN A 482 17.08 -1.26 27.58
N LEU A 483 16.54 -0.90 28.74
CA LEU A 483 15.99 -1.82 29.73
C LEU A 483 14.49 -2.03 29.55
N TRP A 484 14.04 -3.28 29.45
CA TRP A 484 12.63 -3.63 29.30
C TRP A 484 12.19 -4.85 30.11
N ALA A 485 10.87 -5.00 30.22
CA ALA A 485 10.17 -6.18 30.72
C ALA A 485 8.93 -6.40 29.85
N LEU A 486 8.67 -7.64 29.43
CA LEU A 486 7.67 -7.90 28.40
C LEU A 486 6.22 -7.80 28.91
N GLY A 487 5.97 -8.17 30.15
CA GLY A 487 4.61 -8.21 30.71
C GLY A 487 3.71 -9.13 29.88
N ARG A 488 2.50 -8.69 29.53
CA ARG A 488 1.58 -9.53 28.73
C ARG A 488 2.08 -9.83 27.30
N SER A 489 3.13 -9.16 26.82
CA SER A 489 3.84 -9.39 25.54
C SER A 489 4.75 -10.61 25.54
N ALA A 490 5.03 -11.19 26.71
CA ALA A 490 5.80 -12.41 26.82
C ALA A 490 5.11 -13.60 26.15
N THR A 491 5.89 -14.58 25.70
CA THR A 491 5.37 -15.91 25.32
C THR A 491 5.08 -16.70 26.60
N PRO A 492 3.81 -17.02 26.92
CA PRO A 492 3.47 -17.66 28.20
C PRO A 492 4.16 -19.01 28.39
N LYS A 493 4.25 -19.79 27.31
CA LYS A 493 4.91 -21.10 27.30
C LYS A 493 6.40 -21.01 27.65
N THR A 494 7.10 -20.01 27.12
CA THR A 494 8.53 -19.81 27.44
C THR A 494 8.72 -19.49 28.91
N LEU A 495 7.89 -18.61 29.48
CA LEU A 495 7.95 -18.31 30.91
C LEU A 495 7.62 -19.52 31.78
N GLU A 496 6.64 -20.34 31.39
CA GLU A 496 6.31 -21.58 32.08
C GLU A 496 7.49 -22.57 32.08
N GLU A 497 8.13 -22.78 30.92
CA GLU A 497 9.33 -23.61 30.78
C GLU A 497 10.50 -23.10 31.64
N ASP A 498 10.65 -21.77 31.74
CA ASP A 498 11.70 -21.12 32.52
C ASP A 498 11.34 -20.99 34.02
N GLY A 499 10.14 -21.43 34.44
CA GLY A 499 9.69 -21.44 35.83
C GLY A 499 9.19 -20.08 36.37
N PHE A 500 8.77 -19.17 35.49
CA PHE A 500 8.32 -17.83 35.84
C PHE A 500 6.83 -17.59 35.51
N PRO A 501 6.14 -16.72 36.28
CA PRO A 501 4.74 -16.42 36.03
C PRO A 501 4.55 -15.49 34.83
N PHE A 502 3.52 -15.74 34.03
CA PHE A 502 3.05 -14.80 33.00
C PHE A 502 2.23 -13.67 33.64
N VAL A 503 2.73 -12.44 33.57
CA VAL A 503 2.26 -11.31 34.40
C VAL A 503 1.97 -10.03 33.63
N ALA A 504 1.11 -9.17 34.20
CA ALA A 504 0.73 -7.86 33.68
C ALA A 504 0.22 -6.95 34.82
N PRO A 505 -0.11 -5.67 34.58
CA PRO A 505 -0.73 -4.81 35.60
C PRO A 505 -2.10 -5.33 36.03
N SER A 506 -2.88 -5.88 35.11
CA SER A 506 -4.22 -6.44 35.33
C SER A 506 -4.39 -7.73 34.53
N PRO A 507 -5.32 -8.64 34.91
CA PRO A 507 -5.53 -9.90 34.20
C PRO A 507 -6.30 -9.71 32.90
N LEU A 508 -5.69 -8.99 31.95
CA LEU A 508 -6.26 -8.62 30.65
C LEU A 508 -5.40 -9.23 29.54
N ALA A 509 -5.97 -10.20 28.83
CA ALA A 509 -5.36 -10.81 27.66
C ALA A 509 -5.25 -9.79 26.50
N PHE A 510 -4.40 -10.08 25.51
CA PHE A 510 -4.34 -9.28 24.28
C PHE A 510 -5.55 -9.46 23.37
N SER A 511 -6.19 -10.62 23.42
CA SER A 511 -7.40 -10.95 22.66
C SER A 511 -8.06 -12.18 23.29
N ASP A 512 -9.27 -12.49 22.86
CA ASP A 512 -10.02 -13.69 23.27
C ASP A 512 -9.26 -15.01 22.99
N SER A 513 -8.24 -14.98 22.13
CA SER A 513 -7.42 -16.14 21.73
C SER A 513 -6.07 -16.25 22.43
N THR A 514 -5.69 -15.27 23.26
CA THR A 514 -4.39 -15.24 23.96
C THR A 514 -4.55 -15.58 25.43
N ALA A 515 -3.52 -16.19 26.04
CA ALA A 515 -3.53 -16.48 27.48
C ALA A 515 -3.75 -15.21 28.31
N THR A 516 -4.50 -15.34 29.41
CA THR A 516 -4.71 -14.24 30.35
C THR A 516 -3.55 -14.17 31.33
N PRO A 517 -2.82 -13.05 31.41
CA PRO A 517 -1.75 -12.87 32.40
C PRO A 517 -2.33 -12.76 33.80
N ARG A 518 -1.51 -13.02 34.82
CA ARG A 518 -1.84 -12.70 36.20
C ARG A 518 -1.52 -11.22 36.50
N GLY A 519 -2.39 -10.56 37.26
CA GLY A 519 -2.07 -9.24 37.80
C GLY A 519 -0.91 -9.29 38.80
N LEU A 520 0.07 -8.40 38.65
CA LEU A 520 1.18 -8.27 39.60
C LEU A 520 0.70 -7.89 41.00
N THR A 521 1.32 -8.44 42.04
CA THR A 521 1.15 -7.99 43.42
C THR A 521 2.01 -6.75 43.70
N VAL A 522 1.68 -5.99 44.75
CA VAL A 522 2.48 -4.83 45.15
C VAL A 522 3.94 -5.21 45.48
N SER A 523 4.16 -6.37 46.10
CA SER A 523 5.51 -6.88 46.37
C SER A 523 6.28 -7.16 45.09
N GLU A 524 5.66 -7.80 44.10
CA GLU A 524 6.30 -8.07 42.80
C GLU A 524 6.62 -6.79 42.03
N ILE A 525 5.74 -5.78 42.10
CA ILE A 525 6.01 -4.45 41.52
C ILE A 525 7.29 -3.88 42.14
N LYS A 526 7.46 -3.95 43.47
CA LYS A 526 8.67 -3.50 44.16
C LYS A 526 9.91 -4.32 43.81
N GLU A 527 9.74 -5.60 43.48
CA GLU A 527 10.85 -6.42 42.98
C GLU A 527 11.30 -5.99 41.59
N TYR A 528 10.37 -5.73 40.65
CA TYR A 528 10.74 -5.17 39.34
C TYR A 528 11.49 -3.84 39.50
N VAL A 529 11.11 -3.00 40.48
CA VAL A 529 11.87 -1.76 40.77
C VAL A 529 13.32 -2.05 41.17
N LYS A 530 13.55 -3.07 41.99
CA LYS A 530 14.91 -3.51 42.36
C LYS A 530 15.66 -4.09 41.16
N ASP A 531 15.00 -4.90 40.34
CA ASP A 531 15.59 -5.53 39.16
C ASP A 531 16.05 -4.47 38.14
N TYR A 532 15.23 -3.44 37.86
CA TYR A 532 15.64 -2.33 36.99
C TYR A 532 16.83 -1.55 37.55
N ALA A 533 16.85 -1.27 38.85
CA ALA A 533 17.98 -0.58 39.48
C ALA A 533 19.26 -1.42 39.43
N GLN A 534 19.16 -2.73 39.63
CA GLN A 534 20.31 -3.63 39.53
C GLN A 534 20.79 -3.79 38.08
N ALA A 535 19.88 -3.96 37.13
CA ALA A 535 20.20 -4.01 35.70
C ALA A 535 20.90 -2.73 35.22
N ALA A 536 20.49 -1.57 35.73
CA ALA A 536 21.18 -0.31 35.46
C ALA A 536 22.60 -0.27 36.05
N LYS A 537 22.83 -0.77 37.28
CA LYS A 537 24.20 -0.87 37.81
C LYS A 537 25.08 -1.79 36.97
N ASN A 538 24.52 -2.94 36.58
CA ASN A 538 25.20 -3.94 35.76
C ASN A 538 25.54 -3.38 34.37
N SER A 539 24.69 -2.53 33.79
CA SER A 539 25.01 -1.88 32.52
C SER A 539 26.18 -0.90 32.65
N ILE A 540 26.26 -0.13 33.75
CA ILE A 540 27.41 0.75 33.98
C ILE A 540 28.70 -0.06 34.21
N GLU A 541 28.61 -1.19 34.91
CA GLU A 541 29.74 -2.13 35.05
C GLU A 541 30.18 -2.70 33.70
N ALA A 542 29.23 -3.02 32.81
CA ALA A 542 29.48 -3.41 31.43
C ALA A 542 29.98 -2.26 30.54
N GLY A 543 30.17 -1.05 31.07
CA GLY A 543 30.75 0.07 30.34
C GLY A 543 29.76 0.86 29.49
N PHE A 544 28.45 0.74 29.69
CA PHE A 544 27.50 1.62 29.01
C PHE A 544 27.60 3.07 29.50
N ASP A 545 27.39 4.02 28.59
CA ASP A 545 27.37 5.45 28.91
C ASP A 545 26.12 5.82 29.73
N GLY A 546 25.05 5.06 29.57
CA GLY A 546 23.82 5.16 30.34
C GLY A 546 22.80 4.09 29.97
N VAL A 547 21.57 4.28 30.45
CA VAL A 547 20.43 3.39 30.21
C VAL A 547 19.25 4.14 29.63
N GLU A 548 18.47 3.47 28.78
CA GLU A 548 17.17 3.94 28.34
C GLU A 548 16.06 3.08 28.96
N LEU A 549 15.11 3.73 29.64
CA LEU A 549 13.93 3.07 30.19
C LEU A 549 12.87 2.88 29.11
N HIS A 550 12.56 1.63 28.75
CA HIS A 550 11.56 1.34 27.71
C HIS A 550 10.14 1.34 28.27
N PHE A 551 9.46 2.50 28.24
CA PHE A 551 8.08 2.68 28.70
C PHE A 551 7.15 2.96 27.51
N ALA A 552 7.30 2.17 26.44
CA ALA A 552 6.65 2.38 25.15
C ALA A 552 6.19 1.05 24.56
N ASN A 553 5.51 1.11 23.42
CA ASN A 553 5.18 0.02 22.51
C ASN A 553 4.43 -1.16 23.17
N GLY A 554 3.68 -0.89 24.25
CA GLY A 554 2.84 -1.87 24.92
C GLY A 554 3.54 -2.93 25.77
N TYR A 555 4.81 -2.73 26.13
CA TYR A 555 5.52 -3.58 27.10
C TYR A 555 5.17 -3.21 28.54
N LEU A 556 5.65 -3.96 29.54
CA LEU A 556 5.11 -3.97 30.91
C LEU A 556 4.87 -2.58 31.52
N VAL A 557 5.82 -1.65 31.39
CA VAL A 557 5.69 -0.33 32.00
C VAL A 557 4.68 0.56 31.27
N ASP A 558 4.60 0.45 29.93
CA ASP A 558 3.56 1.11 29.14
C ASP A 558 2.18 0.52 29.46
N GLN A 559 2.10 -0.79 29.74
CA GLN A 559 0.88 -1.42 30.22
C GLN A 559 0.40 -0.82 31.56
N PHE A 560 1.31 -0.36 32.45
CA PHE A 560 0.91 0.35 33.68
C PHE A 560 0.44 1.77 33.39
N LEU A 561 1.08 2.48 32.46
CA LEU A 561 0.72 3.86 32.10
C LEU A 561 -0.69 3.94 31.50
N GLN A 562 -1.13 2.91 30.76
CA GLN A 562 -2.35 2.97 29.98
C GLN A 562 -3.60 2.43 30.67
N ASP A 563 -4.71 3.17 30.59
CA ASP A 563 -5.99 2.81 31.22
C ASP A 563 -6.68 1.61 30.55
N VAL A 564 -6.38 1.35 29.28
CA VAL A 564 -6.83 0.16 28.53
C VAL A 564 -6.21 -1.15 29.03
N THR A 565 -5.14 -1.09 29.81
CA THR A 565 -4.40 -2.26 30.31
C THR A 565 -4.24 -2.32 31.82
N ASN A 566 -4.44 -1.19 32.50
CA ASN A 566 -4.31 -1.08 33.94
C ASN A 566 -5.66 -0.76 34.59
N HIS A 567 -6.41 -1.83 34.90
CA HIS A 567 -7.68 -1.79 35.62
C HIS A 567 -7.49 -2.01 37.14
N ARG A 568 -6.30 -1.74 37.66
CA ARG A 568 -6.05 -1.90 39.10
C ARG A 568 -6.84 -0.87 39.90
N THR A 569 -7.26 -1.29 41.09
CA THR A 569 -7.95 -0.45 42.08
C THR A 569 -7.08 -0.11 43.29
N ASP A 570 -5.82 -0.58 43.31
CA ASP A 570 -4.84 -0.22 44.32
C ASP A 570 -4.06 1.06 43.94
N GLN A 571 -3.01 1.36 44.68
CA GLN A 571 -2.19 2.56 44.47
C GLN A 571 -1.46 2.62 43.11
N TYR A 572 -1.54 1.58 42.27
CA TYR A 572 -0.89 1.51 40.97
C TYR A 572 -1.86 1.61 39.78
N GLY A 573 -3.17 1.83 40.00
CA GLY A 573 -4.14 2.09 38.93
C GLY A 573 -5.32 2.96 39.36
N GLY A 574 -6.31 3.09 38.47
CA GLY A 574 -7.54 3.85 38.73
C GLY A 574 -7.46 5.37 38.53
N SER A 575 -6.28 5.98 38.58
CA SER A 575 -6.07 7.41 38.28
C SER A 575 -4.79 7.65 37.46
N VAL A 576 -4.62 8.86 36.91
CA VAL A 576 -3.43 9.25 36.16
C VAL A 576 -2.16 9.16 37.02
N GLU A 577 -2.26 9.63 38.26
CA GLU A 577 -1.18 9.63 39.25
C GLU A 577 -0.81 8.20 39.65
N ASN A 578 -1.80 7.35 39.92
CA ASN A 578 -1.58 5.96 40.31
C ASN A 578 -0.99 5.13 39.16
N ARG A 579 -1.48 5.30 37.92
CA ARG A 579 -0.88 4.65 36.73
C ARG A 579 0.55 5.12 36.47
N SER A 580 0.89 6.34 36.85
CA SER A 580 2.26 6.88 36.76
C SER A 580 3.18 6.39 37.89
N ARG A 581 2.63 5.83 38.98
CA ARG A 581 3.41 5.50 40.19
C ARG A 581 4.51 4.47 39.93
N PHE A 582 4.20 3.35 39.28
CA PHE A 582 5.22 2.33 38.96
C PHE A 582 6.31 2.87 38.01
N PRO A 583 5.97 3.51 36.88
CA PRO A 583 6.94 4.21 36.04
C PRO A 583 7.82 5.21 36.81
N LEU A 584 7.26 6.03 37.70
CA LEU A 584 8.02 7.01 38.49
C LEU A 584 8.92 6.37 39.54
N GLU A 585 8.48 5.26 40.16
CA GLU A 585 9.32 4.47 41.08
C GLU A 585 10.51 3.83 40.36
N LEU A 586 10.31 3.38 39.11
CA LEU A 586 11.39 2.88 38.25
C LEU A 586 12.39 3.98 37.87
N VAL A 587 11.89 5.14 37.43
CA VAL A 587 12.74 6.31 37.13
C VAL A 587 13.58 6.65 38.35
N LYS A 588 12.93 6.79 39.53
CA LYS A 588 13.62 7.08 40.79
C LYS A 588 14.74 6.08 41.08
N ALA A 589 14.41 4.79 41.13
CA ALA A 589 15.37 3.76 41.53
C ALA A 589 16.55 3.66 40.56
N VAL A 590 16.32 3.87 39.26
CA VAL A 590 17.38 3.87 38.25
C VAL A 590 18.23 5.14 38.34
N THR A 591 17.62 6.32 38.50
CA THR A 591 18.38 7.57 38.70
C THR A 591 19.21 7.55 39.98
N GLU A 592 18.71 6.96 41.07
CA GLU A 592 19.46 6.76 42.31
C GLU A 592 20.62 5.77 42.13
N ALA A 593 20.46 4.79 41.23
CA ALA A 593 21.47 3.77 40.96
C ALA A 593 22.62 4.25 40.06
N VAL A 594 22.33 5.06 39.03
CA VAL A 594 23.33 5.41 37.99
C VAL A 594 23.46 6.91 37.67
N GLY A 595 22.61 7.75 38.26
CA GLY A 595 22.57 9.19 38.00
C GLY A 595 21.56 9.58 36.92
N GLU A 596 20.96 10.76 37.07
CA GLU A 596 19.97 11.29 36.12
C GLU A 596 20.58 11.58 34.74
N GLU A 597 21.83 12.03 34.68
CA GLU A 597 22.54 12.34 33.45
C GLU A 597 22.97 11.09 32.65
N ARG A 598 22.76 9.90 33.22
CA ARG A 598 22.92 8.59 32.55
C ARG A 598 21.58 7.90 32.27
N THR A 599 20.45 8.54 32.59
CA THR A 599 19.14 7.92 32.45
C THR A 599 18.33 8.63 31.35
N GLY A 600 17.96 7.87 30.32
CA GLY A 600 17.02 8.27 29.27
C GLY A 600 15.68 7.54 29.38
N LEU A 601 14.64 8.06 28.74
CA LEU A 601 13.29 7.51 28.81
C LEU A 601 12.65 7.43 27.44
N ARG A 602 12.09 6.27 27.07
CA ARG A 602 11.35 6.09 25.82
C ARG A 602 9.85 5.87 26.04
N ILE A 603 9.00 6.64 25.36
CA ILE A 603 7.53 6.58 25.43
C ILE A 603 6.87 6.63 24.04
N SER A 604 5.65 6.12 23.92
CA SER A 604 4.88 6.10 22.65
C SER A 604 3.38 6.40 22.87
N PRO A 605 3.00 7.65 23.20
CA PRO A 605 1.65 7.99 23.64
C PRO A 605 0.53 7.60 22.66
N TRP A 606 0.84 7.62 21.36
CA TRP A 606 -0.14 7.43 20.29
C TRP A 606 -0.11 6.05 19.65
N SER A 607 0.87 5.20 19.99
CA SER A 607 1.08 3.93 19.29
C SER A 607 -0.07 2.95 19.54
N THR A 608 -0.53 2.32 18.47
CA THR A 608 -1.49 1.21 18.54
C THR A 608 -0.82 -0.17 18.55
N TYR A 609 0.52 -0.21 18.55
CA TYR A 609 1.29 -1.44 18.50
C TYR A 609 0.99 -2.35 19.69
N GLN A 610 0.93 -3.67 19.44
CA GLN A 610 0.40 -4.69 20.36
C GLN A 610 -1.08 -4.47 20.76
N GLY A 611 -1.84 -3.69 19.97
CA GLY A 611 -3.26 -3.42 20.16
C GLY A 611 -4.11 -3.70 18.91
N GLN A 612 -4.54 -4.95 18.70
CA GLN A 612 -5.31 -5.34 17.51
C GLN A 612 -6.84 -5.22 17.59
N SER A 613 -7.42 -4.72 18.69
CA SER A 613 -8.87 -4.45 18.84
C SER A 613 -9.10 -3.01 19.33
N ARG A 614 -10.36 -2.55 19.34
CA ARG A 614 -10.74 -1.18 19.76
C ARG A 614 -10.32 -0.84 21.21
N ASP A 615 -9.92 -1.82 22.02
CA ASP A 615 -9.62 -1.67 23.45
C ASP A 615 -8.29 -2.33 23.91
N ASN A 616 -7.34 -2.65 23.01
CA ASN A 616 -6.14 -3.43 23.39
C ASN A 616 -4.94 -2.59 23.88
N MET A 617 -4.33 -1.75 23.03
CA MET A 617 -3.27 -0.79 23.42
C MET A 617 -3.62 0.54 22.75
N ARG A 618 -3.38 1.66 23.45
CA ARG A 618 -3.78 3.06 23.19
C ARG A 618 -5.04 3.50 23.95
N MET A 619 -4.82 4.22 25.04
CA MET A 619 -5.89 4.97 25.72
C MET A 619 -6.53 6.00 24.79
N ARG A 620 -7.82 6.31 25.03
CA ARG A 620 -8.58 7.22 24.16
C ARG A 620 -7.99 8.62 24.09
N ASN A 621 -7.53 9.16 25.22
CA ASN A 621 -6.86 10.45 25.31
C ASN A 621 -5.57 10.32 26.12
N PRO A 622 -4.39 10.17 25.46
CA PRO A 622 -3.12 10.01 26.14
C PRO A 622 -2.60 11.29 26.79
N ILE A 623 -3.06 12.46 26.37
CA ILE A 623 -2.46 13.75 26.79
C ILE A 623 -2.41 13.89 28.31
N PRO A 624 -3.51 13.74 29.09
CA PRO A 624 -3.45 13.91 30.55
C PRO A 624 -2.47 12.94 31.23
N GLN A 625 -2.44 11.68 30.78
CA GLN A 625 -1.58 10.66 31.37
C GLN A 625 -0.11 10.99 31.16
N TYR A 626 0.29 11.23 29.91
CA TYR A 626 1.69 11.45 29.57
C TYR A 626 2.15 12.85 29.96
N THR A 627 1.27 13.85 30.00
CA THR A 627 1.58 15.17 30.59
C THR A 627 1.96 15.03 32.05
N HIS A 628 1.13 14.40 32.88
CA HIS A 628 1.45 14.22 34.30
C HIS A 628 2.77 13.45 34.49
N PHE A 629 2.94 12.34 33.78
CA PHE A 629 4.14 11.52 33.91
C PHE A 629 5.41 12.27 33.49
N VAL A 630 5.42 12.91 32.33
CA VAL A 630 6.61 13.60 31.79
C VAL A 630 6.92 14.88 32.58
N THR A 631 5.90 15.64 33.01
CA THR A 631 6.11 16.77 33.93
C THR A 631 6.75 16.31 35.23
N SER A 632 6.24 15.23 35.84
CA SER A 632 6.82 14.67 37.07
C SER A 632 8.28 14.26 36.89
N VAL A 633 8.64 13.61 35.78
CA VAL A 633 10.03 13.26 35.49
C VAL A 633 10.89 14.52 35.32
N LYS A 634 10.41 15.52 34.57
CA LYS A 634 11.16 16.77 34.32
C LYS A 634 11.44 17.54 35.61
N GLU A 635 10.45 17.64 36.50
CA GLU A 635 10.52 18.39 37.76
C GLU A 635 11.40 17.69 38.81
N LEU A 636 11.26 16.37 38.94
CA LEU A 636 12.02 15.58 39.92
C LEU A 636 13.48 15.38 39.52
N TYR A 637 13.77 15.33 38.21
CA TYR A 637 15.09 15.02 37.66
C TYR A 637 15.54 16.11 36.66
N PRO A 638 16.03 17.26 37.16
CA PRO A 638 16.38 18.39 36.32
C PRO A 638 17.54 18.10 35.35
N ASN A 639 18.44 17.14 35.62
CA ASN A 639 19.54 16.79 34.70
C ASN A 639 19.35 15.44 33.99
N PHE A 640 18.10 14.95 33.90
CA PHE A 640 17.75 13.75 33.14
C PHE A 640 18.26 13.81 31.69
N ALA A 641 18.88 12.73 31.21
CA ALA A 641 19.71 12.78 30.00
C ALA A 641 18.92 13.16 28.73
N TYR A 642 17.78 12.50 28.49
CA TYR A 642 16.90 12.79 27.36
C TYR A 642 15.50 12.16 27.50
N LEU A 643 14.54 12.68 26.73
CA LEU A 643 13.25 12.03 26.46
C LEU A 643 13.20 11.57 25.00
N HIS A 644 12.85 10.32 24.77
CA HIS A 644 12.75 9.67 23.46
C HIS A 644 11.31 9.31 23.16
N VAL A 645 10.75 9.92 22.12
CA VAL A 645 9.32 9.79 21.80
C VAL A 645 9.13 9.18 20.41
N VAL A 646 8.28 8.15 20.34
CA VAL A 646 7.82 7.58 19.08
C VAL A 646 6.70 8.46 18.51
N GLU A 647 6.91 8.98 17.31
CA GLU A 647 5.94 9.81 16.58
C GLU A 647 4.75 8.97 16.10
N PRO A 648 3.52 9.53 16.09
CA PRO A 648 2.37 8.87 15.48
C PRO A 648 2.63 8.70 13.98
N LEU A 649 2.52 7.46 13.46
CA LEU A 649 2.72 7.17 12.05
C LEU A 649 1.38 6.94 11.33
N PRO A 650 1.27 7.24 10.02
CA PRO A 650 0.04 7.01 9.24
C PRO A 650 -0.43 5.54 9.17
N HIS A 651 0.42 4.60 9.59
CA HIS A 651 0.12 3.16 9.66
C HIS A 651 -0.45 2.72 11.01
N ASP A 652 -0.47 3.59 12.01
CA ASP A 652 -1.37 3.40 13.15
C ASP A 652 -2.81 3.45 12.61
N ARG A 653 -3.66 2.53 13.07
CA ARG A 653 -5.02 2.33 12.56
C ARG A 653 -5.81 3.64 12.47
N PRO A 654 -6.84 3.74 11.60
CA PRO A 654 -7.72 4.90 11.53
C PRO A 654 -8.20 5.28 12.93
N LEU A 655 -7.96 6.53 13.31
CA LEU A 655 -8.39 7.06 14.59
C LEU A 655 -9.93 6.92 14.70
N PRO A 656 -10.47 6.53 15.87
CA PRO A 656 -11.90 6.60 16.12
C PRO A 656 -12.45 7.99 15.79
N PRO A 657 -13.71 8.10 15.29
CA PRO A 657 -14.29 9.36 14.83
C PRO A 657 -14.25 10.52 15.84
N ASP A 658 -14.17 10.18 17.13
CA ASP A 658 -14.21 11.13 18.25
C ASP A 658 -12.80 11.52 18.75
N THR A 659 -11.74 11.12 18.03
CA THR A 659 -10.36 11.47 18.40
C THR A 659 -10.09 12.93 18.04
N PRO A 660 -9.60 13.77 18.96
CA PRO A 660 -9.26 15.17 18.65
C PRO A 660 -8.35 15.27 17.42
N VAL A 661 -8.61 16.26 16.57
CA VAL A 661 -8.01 16.47 15.23
C VAL A 661 -6.47 16.64 15.27
N GLN A 662 -5.85 16.75 16.44
CA GLN A 662 -4.39 16.83 16.67
C GLN A 662 -3.87 15.60 17.45
N ALA A 663 -3.63 14.47 16.77
CA ALA A 663 -2.75 13.44 17.31
C ALA A 663 -1.29 13.82 17.02
N GLY A 664 -0.58 14.37 18.01
CA GLY A 664 0.82 14.81 17.88
C GLY A 664 1.54 14.83 19.23
N ASN A 665 2.87 14.75 19.22
CA ASN A 665 3.70 14.75 20.44
C ASN A 665 4.20 16.15 20.85
N ASP A 666 3.64 17.22 20.28
CA ASP A 666 4.13 18.58 20.55
C ASP A 666 3.89 19.01 22.01
N PHE A 667 2.82 18.55 22.65
CA PHE A 667 2.58 18.75 24.09
C PHE A 667 3.75 18.24 24.95
N LEU A 668 4.42 17.15 24.54
CA LEU A 668 5.59 16.64 25.25
C LEU A 668 6.84 17.49 25.01
N ARG A 669 6.94 18.14 23.84
CA ARG A 669 8.05 19.06 23.55
C ARG A 669 7.91 20.35 24.34
N GLU A 670 6.70 20.89 24.41
CA GLU A 670 6.37 22.05 25.25
C GLU A 670 6.72 21.77 26.71
N ILE A 671 6.41 20.56 27.21
CA ILE A 671 6.78 20.14 28.55
C ILE A 671 8.29 19.95 28.67
N TRP A 672 8.97 19.26 27.76
CA TRP A 672 10.34 18.78 27.97
C TRP A 672 11.43 19.81 27.65
N LEU A 673 11.24 20.63 26.61
CA LEU A 673 12.25 21.60 26.17
C LEU A 673 12.58 22.64 27.27
N PRO A 674 13.80 23.21 27.28
CA PRO A 674 14.92 23.00 26.34
C PRO A 674 15.90 21.91 26.85
N LYS A 675 15.44 20.67 27.00
CA LYS A 675 16.28 19.49 27.27
C LYS A 675 16.36 18.59 26.04
N PRO A 676 17.42 17.75 25.91
CA PRO A 676 17.56 16.81 24.81
C PRO A 676 16.31 15.96 24.57
N PHE A 677 15.77 16.03 23.35
CA PHE A 677 14.55 15.35 22.93
C PHE A 677 14.81 14.54 21.66
N ILE A 678 14.66 13.21 21.75
CA ILE A 678 14.84 12.29 20.63
C ILE A 678 13.48 12.01 19.98
N SER A 679 13.33 12.35 18.68
CA SER A 679 12.14 12.00 17.89
C SER A 679 12.41 10.75 17.05
N ALA A 680 11.49 9.77 17.07
CA ALA A 680 11.62 8.52 16.31
C ALA A 680 10.36 8.22 15.49
N GLY A 681 10.50 8.02 14.17
CA GLY A 681 9.39 7.61 13.30
C GLY A 681 9.57 8.00 11.83
N ALA A 682 9.91 7.03 10.98
CA ALA A 682 9.92 7.12 9.50
C ALA A 682 10.63 8.36 8.89
N PHE A 683 11.65 8.91 9.56
CA PHE A 683 12.39 10.06 9.05
C PHE A 683 13.22 9.71 7.80
N THR A 684 13.11 10.56 6.77
CA THR A 684 14.11 10.71 5.70
C THR A 684 15.19 11.70 6.13
N ARG A 685 16.26 11.84 5.33
CA ARG A 685 17.30 12.86 5.55
C ARG A 685 16.71 14.26 5.70
N GLU A 686 15.82 14.65 4.80
CA GLU A 686 15.25 15.99 4.72
C GLU A 686 14.35 16.26 5.93
N THR A 687 13.46 15.32 6.25
CA THR A 687 12.57 15.46 7.43
C THR A 687 13.32 15.40 8.76
N ALA A 688 14.49 14.76 8.80
CA ALA A 688 15.37 14.76 9.96
C ALA A 688 16.10 16.09 10.13
N ILE A 689 16.62 16.66 9.04
CA ILE A 689 17.24 18.00 9.03
C ILE A 689 16.21 19.01 9.53
N ASP A 690 15.03 18.99 8.92
CA ASP A 690 13.90 19.82 9.27
C ASP A 690 13.56 19.77 10.77
N ARG A 691 13.33 18.57 11.30
CA ARG A 691 13.03 18.39 12.72
C ARG A 691 14.19 18.85 13.62
N ALA A 692 15.44 18.66 13.21
CA ALA A 692 16.60 19.11 13.96
C ALA A 692 16.73 20.65 13.98
N GLU A 693 16.27 21.36 12.94
CA GLU A 693 16.30 22.82 12.91
C GLU A 693 15.30 23.46 13.88
N LYS A 694 14.17 22.79 14.16
CA LYS A 694 13.08 23.30 15.02
C LYS A 694 13.49 23.55 16.47
N SER A 695 14.55 22.92 16.97
CA SER A 695 15.03 23.13 18.34
C SER A 695 16.50 22.76 18.49
N ASP A 696 17.22 23.56 19.27
CA ASP A 696 18.64 23.33 19.56
C ASP A 696 18.90 22.00 20.30
N GLU A 697 17.87 21.41 20.89
CA GLU A 697 17.94 20.19 21.70
C GLU A 697 17.36 18.95 20.99
N SER A 698 17.02 19.06 19.71
CA SER A 698 16.41 17.97 18.94
C SER A 698 17.44 16.96 18.43
N LEU A 699 17.18 15.68 18.71
CA LEU A 699 17.87 14.52 18.14
C LEU A 699 16.90 13.67 17.32
N ILE A 700 17.40 13.02 16.27
CA ILE A 700 16.58 12.21 15.36
C ILE A 700 17.06 10.77 15.39
N SER A 701 16.13 9.87 15.72
CA SER A 701 16.40 8.44 15.80
C SER A 701 16.02 7.72 14.52
N PHE A 702 16.94 6.91 13.99
CA PHE A 702 16.73 6.09 12.80
C PHE A 702 16.83 4.60 13.13
N GLY A 703 15.82 3.84 12.71
CA GLY A 703 15.78 2.39 12.84
C GLY A 703 16.26 1.66 11.60
N GLN A 704 15.32 1.32 10.71
CA GLN A 704 15.56 0.47 9.53
C GLN A 704 16.73 0.95 8.65
N LEU A 705 16.87 2.27 8.46
CA LEU A 705 18.00 2.82 7.70
C LEU A 705 19.35 2.55 8.36
N PHE A 706 19.43 2.56 9.69
CA PHE A 706 20.65 2.24 10.43
C PHE A 706 20.94 0.73 10.42
N ILE A 707 19.93 -0.13 10.22
CA ILE A 707 20.17 -1.56 9.97
C ILE A 707 20.99 -1.74 8.69
N SER A 708 20.60 -1.12 7.58
CA SER A 708 21.29 -1.34 6.31
C SER A 708 22.47 -0.43 6.03
N ASN A 709 22.61 0.68 6.77
CA ASN A 709 23.66 1.67 6.56
C ASN A 709 24.51 1.81 7.83
N PRO A 710 25.61 1.06 7.98
CA PRO A 710 26.47 1.18 9.16
C PRO A 710 27.07 2.59 9.31
N ASP A 711 27.29 3.29 8.20
CA ASP A 711 27.81 4.65 8.10
C ASP A 711 26.74 5.71 7.84
N LEU A 712 25.50 5.48 8.32
CA LEU A 712 24.34 6.34 8.03
C LEU A 712 24.62 7.82 8.29
N VAL A 713 25.31 8.17 9.37
CA VAL A 713 25.64 9.57 9.70
C VAL A 713 26.40 10.25 8.57
N ASN A 714 27.42 9.60 8.02
CA ASN A 714 28.21 10.13 6.91
C ASN A 714 27.36 10.26 5.64
N ARG A 715 26.51 9.26 5.35
CA ARG A 715 25.64 9.30 4.17
C ARG A 715 24.61 10.41 4.27
N LEU A 716 23.99 10.61 5.43
CA LEU A 716 23.09 11.73 5.65
C LEU A 716 23.84 13.07 5.57
N LYS A 717 25.04 13.18 6.15
CA LYS A 717 25.82 14.42 6.09
C LYS A 717 26.20 14.80 4.65
N ASN A 718 26.60 13.82 3.87
CA ASN A 718 27.12 14.00 2.51
C ASN A 718 26.06 13.77 1.41
N ASP A 719 24.80 13.60 1.78
CA ASP A 719 23.69 13.26 0.86
C ASP A 719 24.02 12.06 -0.07
N SER A 720 24.68 11.06 0.49
CA SER A 720 25.17 9.90 -0.26
C SER A 720 24.12 8.79 -0.37
N PRO A 721 24.19 7.93 -1.40
CA PRO A 721 23.24 6.84 -1.60
C PRO A 721 23.12 5.93 -0.37
N LEU A 722 21.89 5.64 0.04
CA LEU A 722 21.58 4.72 1.14
C LEU A 722 21.42 3.29 0.62
N ASN A 723 21.98 2.33 1.33
CA ASN A 723 21.73 0.91 1.13
C ASN A 723 20.25 0.60 1.44
N PRO A 724 19.56 -0.18 0.60
CA PRO A 724 18.24 -0.70 0.94
C PRO A 724 18.36 -1.66 2.13
N TYR A 725 17.34 -1.70 2.99
CA TYR A 725 17.22 -2.70 4.05
C TYR A 725 16.40 -3.90 3.58
N ASP A 726 16.77 -5.09 4.05
CA ASP A 726 16.06 -6.34 3.83
C ASP A 726 15.32 -6.76 5.10
N THR A 727 13.99 -6.66 5.09
CA THR A 727 13.14 -6.98 6.24
C THR A 727 13.11 -8.47 6.58
N SER A 728 13.45 -9.36 5.64
CA SER A 728 13.49 -10.82 5.88
C SER A 728 14.56 -11.20 6.90
N THR A 729 15.63 -10.40 6.97
CA THR A 729 16.78 -10.60 7.86
C THR A 729 16.63 -9.95 9.25
N PHE A 730 15.52 -9.26 9.52
CA PHE A 730 15.37 -8.49 10.76
C PHE A 730 15.35 -9.37 12.01
N TYR A 731 14.74 -10.56 11.94
CA TYR A 731 14.47 -11.41 13.11
C TYR A 731 15.05 -12.83 12.97
N VAL A 732 16.26 -12.95 12.42
CA VAL A 732 16.99 -14.23 12.31
C VAL A 732 17.64 -14.57 13.65
N TYR A 733 17.41 -15.76 14.20
CA TYR A 733 18.02 -16.19 15.46
C TYR A 733 19.52 -16.46 15.36
N SER A 734 20.21 -16.40 16.49
CA SER A 734 21.67 -16.45 16.55
C SER A 734 22.26 -17.82 16.20
N ASP A 735 21.50 -18.90 16.35
CA ASP A 735 21.90 -20.29 16.11
C ASP A 735 21.53 -20.81 14.72
N LEU A 736 20.90 -19.99 13.88
CA LEU A 736 20.58 -20.34 12.50
C LEU A 736 21.78 -20.15 11.57
N PRO A 737 21.92 -20.96 10.49
CA PRO A 737 22.95 -20.76 9.48
C PRO A 737 22.87 -19.36 8.83
N LYS A 738 24.01 -18.75 8.50
CA LYS A 738 24.11 -17.42 7.88
C LYS A 738 23.52 -16.28 8.73
N THR A 739 23.53 -16.43 10.05
CA THR A 739 23.06 -15.45 11.04
C THR A 739 23.70 -14.06 10.91
N GLU A 740 24.86 -13.97 10.26
CA GLU A 740 25.58 -12.74 9.92
C GLU A 740 24.93 -11.91 8.81
N VAL A 741 24.13 -12.54 7.94
CA VAL A 741 23.51 -11.92 6.76
C VAL A 741 22.37 -10.98 7.17
N GLY A 742 22.40 -9.76 6.64
CA GLY A 742 21.48 -8.69 7.02
C GLY A 742 21.70 -8.17 8.45
N TYR A 743 22.83 -8.50 9.07
CA TYR A 743 23.24 -8.00 10.38
C TYR A 743 24.57 -7.23 10.27
N ILE A 744 25.68 -7.93 10.00
CA ILE A 744 27.05 -7.36 9.99
C ILE A 744 27.69 -7.26 8.60
N ASP A 745 26.98 -7.62 7.55
CA ASP A 745 27.47 -7.71 6.17
C ASP A 745 27.00 -6.57 5.25
N TYR A 746 26.20 -5.62 5.77
CA TYR A 746 25.88 -4.40 5.04
C TYR A 746 27.14 -3.55 4.79
N PRO A 747 27.38 -3.08 3.55
CA PRO A 747 28.62 -2.41 3.19
C PRO A 747 28.64 -0.94 3.60
N PHE A 748 29.83 -0.44 3.95
CA PHE A 748 30.15 0.99 4.04
C PHE A 748 30.19 1.64 2.64
N LEU A 749 30.04 2.97 2.57
CA LEU A 749 30.31 3.74 1.36
C LEU A 749 31.83 3.76 1.08
N ASN A 750 32.26 3.40 -0.13
CA ASN A 750 33.68 3.42 -0.52
C ASN A 750 34.12 4.84 -0.94
N GLU A 751 34.96 5.50 -0.14
CA GLU A 751 35.40 6.90 -0.38
C GLU A 751 36.45 7.06 -1.50
N GLU A 752 37.25 6.03 -1.84
CA GLU A 752 38.28 6.12 -2.91
C GLU A 752 37.71 6.30 -4.33
N LYS A 753 36.40 6.11 -4.54
CA LYS A 753 35.75 6.28 -5.85
C LYS A 753 35.22 7.69 -6.13
N LEU A 754 35.26 8.60 -5.15
CA LEU A 754 34.62 9.92 -5.27
C LEU A 754 35.57 11.06 -5.68
N SER A 755 36.89 10.86 -5.68
CA SER A 755 37.88 11.93 -5.95
C SER A 755 38.44 11.97 -7.38
N GLN A 756 37.97 11.13 -8.32
CA GLN A 756 38.44 11.14 -9.71
C GLN A 756 37.37 11.34 -10.80
N ASP A 757 36.07 11.31 -10.47
CA ASP A 757 35.00 11.53 -11.46
C ASP A 757 34.24 12.84 -11.18
N SER A 758 34.90 13.96 -11.45
CA SER A 758 34.21 15.20 -11.83
C SER A 758 33.94 15.16 -13.34
N GLY A 759 32.87 14.48 -13.76
CA GLY A 759 32.40 14.48 -15.13
C GLY A 759 31.97 13.10 -15.64
N MET A 760 30.69 12.99 -15.96
CA MET A 760 30.06 12.08 -16.93
C MET A 760 30.89 10.86 -17.41
N GLY A 761 30.50 9.65 -16.98
CA GLY A 761 31.18 8.36 -17.22
C GLY A 761 31.70 7.83 -15.87
N TRP A 762 31.57 6.57 -15.45
CA TRP A 762 31.85 5.34 -16.18
C TRP A 762 30.99 4.16 -15.72
N ILE A 763 30.35 3.54 -16.73
CA ILE A 763 30.32 2.10 -16.89
C ILE A 763 31.76 1.61 -17.09
N THR A 764 32.09 0.47 -16.47
CA THR A 764 33.23 -0.43 -16.72
C THR A 764 34.63 -0.18 -16.14
N LYS A 765 35.07 -1.28 -15.48
CA LYS A 765 36.44 -1.80 -15.31
C LYS A 765 37.33 -1.17 -14.23
N SER A 766 37.33 -1.81 -13.07
CA SER A 766 38.57 -2.19 -12.39
C SER A 766 38.39 -3.56 -11.70
N LYS A 767 38.13 -4.56 -12.56
CA LYS A 767 38.59 -5.93 -12.37
C LYS A 767 40.11 -5.89 -12.15
N ARG A 768 40.63 -6.34 -10.99
CA ARG A 768 41.97 -6.98 -10.87
C ARG A 768 42.42 -7.37 -9.46
N ILE A 769 41.60 -7.17 -8.42
CA ILE A 769 41.62 -8.04 -7.22
C ILE A 769 40.41 -8.98 -7.32
N THR A 770 40.30 -9.53 -8.53
CA THR A 770 39.19 -10.29 -9.10
C THR A 770 39.73 -11.63 -9.58
N ILE A 771 40.77 -12.15 -8.92
CA ILE A 771 41.42 -13.39 -9.38
C ILE A 771 41.36 -14.45 -8.28
N SER A 772 41.65 -14.17 -7.00
CA SER A 772 41.59 -15.25 -5.99
C SER A 772 40.18 -15.57 -5.46
N TYR A 773 39.29 -14.58 -5.30
CA TYR A 773 37.89 -14.80 -4.92
C TYR A 773 37.03 -15.25 -6.12
N TYR A 774 37.44 -14.91 -7.34
CA TYR A 774 36.82 -15.40 -8.57
C TYR A 774 37.30 -16.81 -8.96
N LEU A 775 38.44 -17.28 -8.44
CA LEU A 775 38.88 -18.66 -8.63
C LEU A 775 38.10 -19.66 -7.73
N SER A 776 37.50 -19.23 -6.62
CA SER A 776 36.52 -20.05 -5.88
C SER A 776 35.08 -19.85 -6.32
N GLN A 777 34.79 -18.78 -7.07
CA GLN A 777 33.47 -18.51 -7.71
C GLN A 777 33.45 -18.81 -9.21
N LEU A 778 34.32 -19.70 -9.67
CA LEU A 778 34.18 -20.40 -10.95
C LEU A 778 32.96 -21.35 -11.01
N THR A 779 32.00 -21.22 -10.09
CA THR A 779 30.63 -21.73 -10.22
C THR A 779 29.62 -20.82 -9.49
N MET A 780 29.39 -19.57 -9.91
CA MET A 780 28.12 -18.91 -9.53
C MET A 780 26.97 -19.58 -10.29
N SER A 781 26.27 -20.49 -9.62
CA SER A 781 25.11 -21.16 -10.18
C SER A 781 23.95 -20.16 -10.36
N THR A 782 23.36 -20.14 -11.55
CA THR A 782 22.05 -19.52 -11.83
C THR A 782 21.05 -19.85 -10.71
N PRO A 783 20.26 -18.91 -10.16
CA PRO A 783 19.27 -19.25 -9.11
C PRO A 783 18.35 -20.39 -9.55
N LYS A 784 17.97 -21.29 -8.63
CA LYS A 784 17.15 -22.47 -8.94
C LYS A 784 15.85 -22.11 -9.65
N LEU A 785 15.26 -20.95 -9.35
CA LEU A 785 14.08 -20.41 -10.04
C LEU A 785 14.23 -20.38 -11.57
N PHE A 786 15.45 -20.14 -12.08
CA PHE A 786 15.76 -20.07 -13.51
C PHE A 786 16.58 -21.27 -14.01
N GLN A 787 16.70 -22.32 -13.20
CA GLN A 787 17.32 -23.56 -13.61
C GLN A 787 16.28 -24.55 -14.15
N PRO A 788 16.69 -25.47 -15.03
CA PRO A 788 15.82 -26.54 -15.48
C PRO A 788 15.38 -27.47 -14.36
N ILE A 789 14.18 -28.06 -14.50
CA ILE A 789 13.64 -29.07 -13.60
C ILE A 789 12.80 -30.09 -14.37
N LYS A 790 12.87 -31.37 -13.96
CA LYS A 790 11.99 -32.41 -14.49
C LYS A 790 10.67 -32.42 -13.74
N VAL A 791 9.56 -32.30 -14.47
CA VAL A 791 8.19 -32.37 -13.94
C VAL A 791 7.42 -33.41 -14.74
N GLY A 792 7.13 -34.56 -14.13
CA GLY A 792 6.62 -35.73 -14.86
C GLY A 792 7.57 -36.10 -16.01
N ARG A 793 7.05 -36.11 -17.24
CA ARG A 793 7.83 -36.32 -18.49
C ARG A 793 8.48 -35.05 -19.06
N LEU A 794 8.21 -33.88 -18.51
CA LEU A 794 8.65 -32.60 -19.04
C LEU A 794 10.00 -32.17 -18.45
N THR A 795 10.81 -31.48 -19.25
CA THR A 795 11.98 -30.75 -18.77
C THR A 795 11.71 -29.27 -18.94
N LEU A 796 11.32 -28.62 -17.84
CA LEU A 796 11.10 -27.18 -17.81
C LEU A 796 12.45 -26.46 -17.80
N GLN A 797 12.53 -25.28 -18.39
CA GLN A 797 13.76 -24.47 -18.41
C GLN A 797 13.81 -23.43 -17.28
N SER A 798 12.69 -23.25 -16.58
CA SER A 798 12.61 -22.47 -15.34
C SER A 798 11.60 -23.13 -14.40
N ARG A 799 11.59 -22.70 -13.14
CA ARG A 799 10.64 -23.15 -12.12
C ARG A 799 9.48 -22.18 -11.92
N ILE A 800 9.20 -21.36 -12.94
CA ILE A 800 8.10 -20.39 -12.99
C ILE A 800 6.98 -20.99 -13.82
N VAL A 801 5.78 -21.05 -13.24
CA VAL A 801 4.60 -21.71 -13.85
C VAL A 801 3.45 -20.71 -14.01
N LEU A 802 2.69 -20.78 -15.10
CA LEU A 802 1.42 -20.03 -15.21
C LEU A 802 0.35 -20.75 -14.37
N CYS A 803 -0.23 -20.04 -13.40
CA CYS A 803 -1.35 -20.56 -12.63
C CYS A 803 -2.59 -20.80 -13.52
N PRO A 804 -3.47 -21.73 -13.14
CA PRO A 804 -4.80 -21.85 -13.72
C PRO A 804 -5.65 -20.62 -13.38
N LEU A 805 -6.23 -19.97 -14.40
CA LEU A 805 -6.89 -18.67 -14.29
C LEU A 805 -8.11 -18.62 -15.21
N THR A 806 -9.34 -18.80 -14.72
CA THR A 806 -10.57 -18.70 -15.54
C THR A 806 -10.75 -17.31 -16.17
N ARG A 807 -10.90 -17.25 -17.50
CA ARG A 807 -10.97 -15.97 -18.26
C ARG A 807 -12.21 -15.82 -19.14
N PHE A 808 -13.13 -16.78 -19.12
CA PHE A 808 -14.44 -16.72 -19.81
C PHE A 808 -14.33 -16.53 -21.34
N LYS A 809 -13.34 -17.16 -21.99
CA LYS A 809 -13.09 -17.03 -23.44
C LYS A 809 -13.57 -18.23 -24.25
N ALA A 810 -14.59 -18.94 -23.79
CA ALA A 810 -15.29 -19.95 -24.57
C ALA A 810 -16.64 -19.44 -25.07
N THR A 811 -17.20 -20.09 -26.10
CA THR A 811 -18.57 -19.82 -26.55
C THR A 811 -19.56 -20.03 -25.40
N LYS A 812 -20.68 -19.31 -25.47
CA LYS A 812 -21.60 -19.15 -24.33
C LYS A 812 -22.11 -20.48 -23.78
N LYS A 813 -22.64 -21.35 -24.65
CA LYS A 813 -23.31 -22.61 -24.26
C LYS A 813 -22.64 -23.87 -24.81
N GLU A 814 -21.91 -23.77 -25.92
CA GLU A 814 -21.18 -24.91 -26.49
C GLU A 814 -19.83 -25.12 -25.77
N HIS A 815 -19.38 -24.16 -24.97
CA HIS A 815 -18.15 -24.21 -24.18
C HIS A 815 -16.90 -24.46 -25.04
N VAL A 816 -16.93 -24.06 -26.32
CA VAL A 816 -15.79 -24.18 -27.25
C VAL A 816 -14.85 -22.98 -27.05
N PRO A 817 -13.55 -23.16 -26.76
CA PRO A 817 -12.60 -22.05 -26.69
C PRO A 817 -12.63 -21.18 -27.96
N VAL A 818 -12.64 -19.84 -27.82
CA VAL A 818 -12.52 -18.92 -28.95
C VAL A 818 -11.07 -18.89 -29.43
N VAL A 819 -10.77 -19.81 -30.36
CA VAL A 819 -9.39 -20.17 -30.75
C VAL A 819 -8.47 -18.98 -31.03
N PRO A 820 -8.83 -17.94 -31.82
CA PRO A 820 -7.91 -16.83 -32.08
C PRO A 820 -7.44 -16.08 -30.84
N LEU A 821 -8.33 -15.94 -29.84
CA LEU A 821 -8.00 -15.28 -28.58
C LEU A 821 -7.18 -16.21 -27.69
N VAL A 822 -7.69 -17.42 -27.49
CA VAL A 822 -7.12 -18.36 -26.51
C VAL A 822 -5.76 -18.88 -26.97
N LYS A 823 -5.60 -19.21 -28.26
CA LYS A 823 -4.31 -19.61 -28.85
C LYS A 823 -3.28 -18.51 -28.63
N LYS A 824 -3.61 -17.26 -28.98
CA LYS A 824 -2.70 -16.12 -28.80
C LYS A 824 -2.34 -15.90 -27.33
N TYR A 825 -3.31 -16.00 -26.42
CA TYR A 825 -3.09 -15.80 -24.98
C TYR A 825 -2.07 -16.78 -24.39
N TYR A 826 -2.24 -18.08 -24.65
CA TYR A 826 -1.32 -19.10 -24.14
C TYR A 826 0.01 -19.07 -24.89
N SER A 827 0.02 -18.83 -26.21
CA SER A 827 1.28 -18.69 -26.97
C SER A 827 2.13 -17.54 -26.43
N GLN A 828 1.53 -16.38 -26.13
CA GLN A 828 2.24 -15.25 -25.54
C GLN A 828 2.91 -15.59 -24.21
N ARG A 829 2.23 -16.35 -23.34
CA ARG A 829 2.74 -16.73 -22.01
C ARG A 829 3.67 -17.94 -22.04
N GLY A 830 3.62 -18.72 -23.12
CA GLY A 830 4.57 -19.78 -23.43
C GLY A 830 5.80 -19.31 -24.21
N SER A 831 5.96 -18.00 -24.44
CA SER A 831 7.04 -17.40 -25.26
C SER A 831 8.47 -17.65 -24.76
N HIS A 832 8.64 -18.03 -23.49
CA HIS A 832 9.93 -18.50 -22.99
C HIS A 832 9.97 -20.04 -23.10
N PRO A 833 10.88 -20.63 -23.90
CA PRO A 833 10.88 -22.08 -24.13
C PRO A 833 10.96 -22.89 -22.83
N GLY A 834 10.25 -24.01 -22.81
CA GLY A 834 10.16 -24.92 -21.66
C GLY A 834 9.42 -24.34 -20.46
N THR A 835 8.49 -23.40 -20.68
CA THR A 835 7.58 -22.93 -19.63
C THR A 835 6.43 -23.91 -19.47
N LEU A 836 6.04 -24.20 -18.22
CA LEU A 836 4.80 -24.94 -17.93
C LEU A 836 3.64 -23.95 -17.80
N LEU A 837 2.62 -24.14 -18.63
CA LEU A 837 1.34 -23.45 -18.53
C LEU A 837 0.28 -24.41 -17.98
N ILE A 838 -0.56 -23.93 -17.06
CA ILE A 838 -1.74 -24.66 -16.62
C ILE A 838 -2.95 -23.84 -17.08
N THR A 839 -3.88 -24.46 -17.79
CA THR A 839 -5.06 -23.77 -18.33
C THR A 839 -5.94 -23.21 -17.23
N GLU A 840 -6.85 -22.32 -17.59
CA GLU A 840 -8.10 -22.16 -16.84
C GLU A 840 -8.81 -23.49 -16.53
N GLY A 841 -9.70 -23.48 -15.54
CA GLY A 841 -10.54 -24.62 -15.25
C GLY A 841 -11.41 -24.97 -16.46
N VAL A 842 -11.38 -26.24 -16.86
CA VAL A 842 -12.10 -26.78 -18.01
C VAL A 842 -13.08 -27.84 -17.53
N PHE A 843 -14.35 -27.69 -17.89
CA PHE A 843 -15.40 -28.61 -17.47
C PHE A 843 -15.26 -29.98 -18.13
N ILE A 844 -15.37 -31.04 -17.34
CA ILE A 844 -15.20 -32.43 -17.78
C ILE A 844 -16.43 -33.02 -18.50
N SER A 845 -17.61 -32.48 -18.21
CA SER A 845 -18.90 -32.84 -18.80
C SER A 845 -19.90 -31.70 -18.61
N PRO A 846 -21.03 -31.66 -19.34
CA PRO A 846 -22.04 -30.62 -19.18
C PRO A 846 -22.52 -30.49 -17.72
N LYS A 847 -22.85 -31.61 -17.07
CA LYS A 847 -23.31 -31.66 -15.66
C LYS A 847 -22.25 -31.25 -14.64
N ALA A 848 -20.98 -31.19 -15.03
CA ALA A 848 -19.90 -30.74 -14.17
C ALA A 848 -19.73 -29.21 -14.18
N GLY A 849 -20.38 -28.52 -15.12
CA GLY A 849 -20.34 -27.07 -15.31
C GLY A 849 -21.42 -26.31 -14.55
N GLY A 850 -21.93 -25.26 -15.17
CA GLY A 850 -22.92 -24.34 -14.58
C GLY A 850 -22.53 -22.86 -14.65
N TYR A 851 -21.53 -22.51 -15.45
CA TYR A 851 -21.22 -21.15 -15.86
C TYR A 851 -21.10 -21.08 -17.38
N ASP A 852 -21.77 -20.10 -18.00
CA ASP A 852 -21.58 -19.78 -19.42
C ASP A 852 -20.12 -19.34 -19.68
N HIS A 853 -19.66 -19.50 -20.93
CA HIS A 853 -18.36 -19.04 -21.46
C HIS A 853 -17.10 -19.63 -20.81
N VAL A 854 -17.22 -20.62 -19.92
CA VAL A 854 -16.10 -21.44 -19.44
C VAL A 854 -15.87 -22.61 -20.41
N PRO A 855 -14.64 -22.97 -20.77
CA PRO A 855 -14.41 -24.04 -21.75
C PRO A 855 -14.72 -25.45 -21.22
N GLY A 856 -15.06 -26.35 -22.13
CA GLY A 856 -15.27 -27.78 -21.90
C GLY A 856 -14.24 -28.68 -22.60
N ILE A 857 -14.29 -29.99 -22.34
CA ILE A 857 -13.46 -31.00 -23.01
C ILE A 857 -14.21 -32.36 -23.20
N TRP A 858 -15.50 -32.33 -23.51
CA TRP A 858 -16.31 -33.54 -23.79
C TRP A 858 -16.74 -33.69 -25.26
N SER A 859 -16.81 -32.59 -26.03
CA SER A 859 -17.22 -32.62 -27.43
C SER A 859 -16.03 -32.60 -28.40
N GLN A 860 -16.23 -33.04 -29.64
CA GLN A 860 -15.19 -33.02 -30.66
C GLN A 860 -14.75 -31.58 -30.99
N ASP A 861 -15.69 -30.64 -31.09
CA ASP A 861 -15.39 -29.23 -31.37
C ASP A 861 -14.49 -28.61 -30.28
N GLN A 862 -14.72 -28.98 -29.02
CA GLN A 862 -13.87 -28.56 -27.90
C GLN A 862 -12.46 -29.16 -28.02
N ILE A 863 -12.36 -30.45 -28.33
CA ILE A 863 -11.08 -31.15 -28.52
C ILE A 863 -10.28 -30.52 -29.67
N ASP A 864 -10.93 -30.25 -30.81
CA ASP A 864 -10.28 -29.65 -31.98
C ASP A 864 -9.85 -28.20 -31.74
N ALA A 865 -10.64 -27.42 -31.00
CA ALA A 865 -10.27 -26.07 -30.59
C ALA A 865 -9.07 -26.09 -29.63
N TRP A 866 -9.07 -26.98 -28.64
CA TRP A 866 -7.95 -27.14 -27.71
C TRP A 866 -6.69 -27.63 -28.40
N LYS A 867 -6.80 -28.51 -29.41
CA LYS A 867 -5.68 -28.95 -30.23
C LYS A 867 -4.95 -27.79 -30.90
N GLN A 868 -5.68 -26.84 -31.46
CA GLN A 868 -5.06 -25.65 -32.06
C GLN A 868 -4.36 -24.75 -31.04
N ILE A 869 -4.86 -24.72 -29.79
CA ILE A 869 -4.28 -23.94 -28.69
C ILE A 869 -3.01 -24.61 -28.18
N THR A 870 -3.01 -25.93 -27.98
CA THR A 870 -1.83 -26.69 -27.56
C THR A 870 -0.73 -26.65 -28.62
N ASP A 871 -1.10 -26.78 -29.90
CA ASP A 871 -0.17 -26.60 -31.03
C ASP A 871 0.53 -25.22 -30.94
N GLY A 872 -0.20 -24.14 -30.62
CA GLY A 872 0.38 -22.80 -30.45
C GLY A 872 1.37 -22.67 -29.29
N VAL A 873 1.17 -23.42 -28.20
CA VAL A 873 2.11 -23.44 -27.07
C VAL A 873 3.35 -24.28 -27.40
N HIS A 874 3.15 -25.41 -28.07
CA HIS A 874 4.23 -26.30 -28.51
C HIS A 874 5.09 -25.65 -29.58
N GLU A 875 4.52 -24.82 -30.47
CA GLU A 875 5.25 -23.97 -31.42
C GLU A 875 6.22 -23.01 -30.72
N GLN A 876 5.95 -22.59 -29.47
CA GLN A 876 6.88 -21.77 -28.65
C GLN A 876 7.92 -22.60 -27.89
N GLY A 877 7.91 -23.93 -28.04
CA GLY A 877 8.75 -24.86 -27.29
C GLY A 877 8.38 -24.97 -25.80
N SER A 878 7.15 -24.58 -25.42
CA SER A 878 6.63 -24.65 -24.05
C SER A 878 5.63 -25.79 -23.89
N TYR A 879 5.17 -26.02 -22.66
CA TYR A 879 4.28 -27.13 -22.31
C TYR A 879 2.97 -26.62 -21.71
N ILE A 880 1.90 -27.40 -21.83
CA ILE A 880 0.59 -27.05 -21.28
C ILE A 880 -0.15 -28.23 -20.67
N TYR A 881 -0.68 -28.04 -19.47
CA TYR A 881 -1.55 -28.98 -18.76
C TYR A 881 -2.99 -28.44 -18.71
N LEU A 882 -3.97 -29.30 -18.96
CA LEU A 882 -5.39 -28.96 -18.86
C LEU A 882 -5.91 -29.16 -17.44
N GLN A 883 -6.45 -28.12 -16.81
CA GLN A 883 -7.06 -28.24 -15.48
C GLN A 883 -8.49 -28.78 -15.58
N LEU A 884 -8.71 -30.03 -15.16
CA LEU A 884 -10.00 -30.70 -15.16
C LEU A 884 -10.86 -30.26 -13.97
N TRP A 885 -12.09 -29.83 -14.24
CA TRP A 885 -12.92 -29.10 -13.29
C TRP A 885 -14.37 -29.60 -13.24
N ALA A 886 -14.89 -29.76 -12.02
CA ALA A 886 -16.29 -29.98 -11.72
C ALA A 886 -16.69 -29.10 -10.52
N ILE A 887 -17.73 -28.28 -10.65
CA ILE A 887 -17.94 -27.16 -9.72
C ILE A 887 -18.94 -27.42 -8.59
N GLY A 888 -19.78 -28.45 -8.69
CA GLY A 888 -20.69 -28.86 -7.60
C GLY A 888 -21.58 -27.71 -7.12
N ARG A 889 -21.64 -27.49 -5.80
CA ARG A 889 -22.52 -26.48 -5.16
C ARG A 889 -22.26 -25.02 -5.55
N THR A 890 -21.26 -24.75 -6.37
CA THR A 890 -20.84 -23.40 -6.78
C THR A 890 -21.40 -23.05 -8.15
N ALA A 891 -21.93 -24.04 -8.89
CA ALA A 891 -22.65 -23.81 -10.14
C ALA A 891 -23.77 -22.79 -9.95
N ASN A 892 -24.11 -22.05 -11.01
CA ASN A 892 -25.31 -21.26 -11.03
C ASN A 892 -26.53 -22.18 -11.22
N PRO A 893 -27.43 -22.30 -10.23
CA PRO A 893 -28.56 -23.22 -10.34
C PRO A 893 -29.50 -22.88 -11.50
N ALA A 894 -29.66 -21.59 -11.81
CA ALA A 894 -30.52 -21.14 -12.91
C ALA A 894 -29.97 -21.57 -14.28
N THR A 895 -28.64 -21.55 -14.44
CA THR A 895 -27.98 -22.02 -15.69
C THR A 895 -28.17 -23.53 -15.84
N LEU A 896 -27.97 -24.31 -14.77
CA LEU A 896 -28.18 -25.76 -14.81
C LEU A 896 -29.65 -26.12 -15.07
N GLU A 897 -30.60 -25.38 -14.47
CA GLU A 897 -32.03 -25.58 -14.71
C GLU A 897 -32.41 -25.31 -16.18
N GLU A 898 -31.90 -24.21 -16.76
CA GLU A 898 -32.09 -23.89 -18.19
C GLU A 898 -31.56 -25.02 -19.09
N ASP A 899 -30.42 -25.62 -18.72
CA ASP A 899 -29.78 -26.69 -19.49
C ASP A 899 -30.36 -28.09 -19.16
N GLY A 900 -31.32 -28.20 -18.24
CA GLY A 900 -31.92 -29.47 -17.80
C GLY A 900 -30.98 -30.38 -17.01
N LEU A 901 -29.99 -29.79 -16.34
CA LEU A 901 -28.91 -30.47 -15.62
C LEU A 901 -29.08 -30.40 -14.10
N PRO A 902 -28.58 -31.39 -13.35
CA PRO A 902 -28.78 -31.45 -11.90
C PRO A 902 -27.81 -30.52 -11.15
N PHE A 903 -28.33 -29.76 -10.17
CA PHE A 903 -27.50 -29.01 -9.22
C PHE A 903 -27.14 -29.90 -8.02
N VAL A 904 -25.84 -30.22 -7.89
CA VAL A 904 -25.37 -31.32 -7.02
C VAL A 904 -24.19 -30.96 -6.12
N ALA A 905 -24.04 -31.72 -5.04
CA ALA A 905 -22.98 -31.59 -4.04
C ALA A 905 -22.77 -32.92 -3.28
N PRO A 906 -21.69 -33.06 -2.48
CA PRO A 906 -21.55 -34.20 -1.57
C PRO A 906 -22.66 -34.29 -0.51
N SER A 907 -23.21 -33.16 -0.07
CA SER A 907 -24.33 -33.07 0.88
C SER A 907 -25.22 -31.87 0.54
N PRO A 908 -26.48 -31.83 1.01
CA PRO A 908 -27.43 -30.76 0.68
C PRO A 908 -27.14 -29.48 1.49
N ILE A 909 -25.98 -28.87 1.25
CA ILE A 909 -25.46 -27.70 1.95
C ILE A 909 -25.17 -26.60 0.93
N ALA A 910 -25.98 -25.55 0.94
CA ALA A 910 -25.80 -24.36 0.11
C ALA A 910 -24.65 -23.47 0.60
N LEU A 911 -24.15 -22.58 -0.28
CA LEU A 911 -23.21 -21.53 0.11
C LEU A 911 -23.95 -20.43 0.90
N SER A 912 -23.38 -20.00 2.02
CA SER A 912 -23.86 -18.95 2.94
C SER A 912 -24.14 -17.61 2.25
N ASN A 913 -23.35 -17.28 1.23
CA ASN A 913 -23.48 -16.04 0.45
C ASN A 913 -24.22 -16.23 -0.88
N SER A 914 -24.86 -17.38 -1.10
CA SER A 914 -25.67 -17.61 -2.29
C SER A 914 -26.90 -16.70 -2.27
N LYS A 915 -27.11 -15.94 -3.37
CA LYS A 915 -28.36 -15.19 -3.59
C LYS A 915 -29.57 -16.12 -3.81
N SER A 916 -29.31 -17.41 -4.07
CA SER A 916 -30.31 -18.43 -4.29
C SER A 916 -30.50 -19.25 -3.01
N SER A 917 -31.76 -19.43 -2.58
CA SER A 917 -32.16 -20.36 -1.52
C SER A 917 -32.16 -21.84 -1.96
N ILE A 918 -31.76 -22.11 -3.20
CA ILE A 918 -31.75 -23.46 -3.78
C ILE A 918 -30.61 -24.26 -3.15
N VAL A 919 -30.98 -25.37 -2.52
CA VAL A 919 -30.06 -26.33 -1.90
C VAL A 919 -29.63 -27.35 -2.95
N PRO A 920 -28.32 -27.65 -3.12
CA PRO A 920 -27.89 -28.69 -4.04
C PRO A 920 -28.37 -30.05 -3.59
N ARG A 921 -28.64 -30.95 -4.54
CA ARG A 921 -28.97 -32.34 -4.24
C ARG A 921 -27.70 -33.11 -3.88
N GLU A 922 -27.80 -33.99 -2.90
CA GLU A 922 -26.74 -34.95 -2.60
C GLU A 922 -26.54 -35.93 -3.76
N LEU A 923 -25.28 -36.13 -4.18
CA LEU A 923 -24.94 -37.14 -5.19
C LEU A 923 -25.19 -38.56 -4.67
N THR A 924 -25.72 -39.42 -5.53
CA THR A 924 -25.78 -40.86 -5.27
C THR A 924 -24.42 -41.52 -5.54
N VAL A 925 -24.15 -42.70 -4.98
CA VAL A 925 -22.92 -43.45 -5.25
C VAL A 925 -22.74 -43.75 -6.74
N ALA A 926 -23.83 -44.05 -7.46
CA ALA A 926 -23.78 -44.26 -8.91
C ALA A 926 -23.32 -43.00 -9.66
N GLU A 927 -23.87 -41.83 -9.32
CA GLU A 927 -23.46 -40.56 -9.92
C GLU A 927 -22.01 -40.20 -9.56
N ILE A 928 -21.55 -40.51 -8.35
CA ILE A 928 -20.13 -40.34 -7.97
C ILE A 928 -19.23 -41.14 -8.93
N LYS A 929 -19.59 -42.39 -9.24
CA LYS A 929 -18.85 -43.21 -10.23
C LYS A 929 -18.93 -42.65 -11.64
N GLU A 930 -20.04 -42.04 -12.02
CA GLU A 930 -20.15 -41.34 -13.30
C GLU A 930 -19.21 -40.12 -13.37
N TYR A 931 -19.12 -39.31 -12.32
CA TYR A 931 -18.15 -38.20 -12.29
C TYR A 931 -16.72 -38.70 -12.40
N VAL A 932 -16.36 -39.83 -11.76
CA VAL A 932 -15.05 -40.47 -11.95
C VAL A 932 -14.82 -40.84 -13.41
N ALA A 933 -15.82 -41.41 -14.09
CA ALA A 933 -15.74 -41.72 -15.52
C ALA A 933 -15.63 -40.47 -16.40
N ASP A 934 -16.33 -39.39 -16.06
CA ASP A 934 -16.24 -38.10 -16.75
C ASP A 934 -14.83 -37.49 -16.63
N TYR A 935 -14.20 -37.56 -15.44
CA TYR A 935 -12.81 -37.12 -15.26
C TYR A 935 -11.85 -37.94 -16.12
N VAL A 936 -12.05 -39.26 -16.20
CA VAL A 936 -11.26 -40.15 -17.07
C VAL A 936 -11.42 -39.77 -18.54
N GLN A 937 -12.65 -39.56 -19.00
CA GLN A 937 -12.91 -39.21 -20.39
C GLN A 937 -12.34 -37.82 -20.73
N GLY A 938 -12.54 -36.83 -19.86
CA GLY A 938 -11.94 -35.51 -20.01
C GLY A 938 -10.41 -35.55 -20.07
N ALA A 939 -9.77 -36.40 -19.26
CA ALA A 939 -8.32 -36.61 -19.31
C ALA A 939 -7.86 -37.22 -20.65
N LYS A 940 -8.55 -38.26 -21.14
CA LYS A 940 -8.25 -38.88 -22.46
C LYS A 940 -8.42 -37.87 -23.59
N ASN A 941 -9.46 -37.05 -23.52
CA ASN A 941 -9.75 -36.00 -24.49
C ASN A 941 -8.68 -34.91 -24.46
N ALA A 942 -8.20 -34.51 -23.28
CA ALA A 942 -7.09 -33.57 -23.16
C ALA A 942 -5.80 -34.12 -23.82
N ILE A 943 -5.45 -35.39 -23.57
CA ILE A 943 -4.27 -35.99 -24.24
C ILE A 943 -4.47 -36.06 -25.76
N THR A 944 -5.70 -36.35 -26.22
CA THR A 944 -6.04 -36.36 -27.66
C THR A 944 -5.92 -34.95 -28.28
N ALA A 945 -6.30 -33.92 -27.53
CA ALA A 945 -6.13 -32.51 -27.88
C ALA A 945 -4.67 -32.02 -27.75
N GLY A 946 -3.70 -32.91 -27.51
CA GLY A 946 -2.27 -32.55 -27.49
C GLY A 946 -1.77 -31.95 -26.18
N PHE A 947 -2.54 -32.00 -25.09
CA PHE A 947 -2.00 -31.56 -23.80
C PHE A 947 -0.86 -32.47 -23.30
N ASP A 948 0.11 -31.85 -22.63
CA ASP A 948 1.25 -32.55 -22.04
C ASP A 948 0.86 -33.37 -20.80
N GLY A 949 -0.26 -33.01 -20.19
CA GLY A 949 -0.87 -33.67 -19.06
C GLY A 949 -2.13 -32.96 -18.59
N VAL A 950 -2.64 -33.37 -17.44
CA VAL A 950 -3.82 -32.79 -16.79
C VAL A 950 -3.52 -32.40 -15.36
N GLU A 951 -4.14 -31.32 -14.89
CA GLU A 951 -4.19 -30.98 -13.47
C GLU A 951 -5.59 -31.27 -12.93
N LEU A 952 -5.69 -32.04 -11.85
CA LEU A 952 -6.95 -32.30 -11.17
C LEU A 952 -7.26 -31.18 -10.17
N HIS A 953 -8.35 -30.44 -10.38
CA HIS A 953 -8.70 -29.29 -9.54
C HIS A 953 -9.45 -29.72 -8.25
N PHE A 954 -8.71 -29.98 -7.18
CA PHE A 954 -9.26 -30.38 -5.87
C PHE A 954 -9.03 -29.29 -4.82
N ALA A 955 -9.32 -28.04 -5.21
CA ALA A 955 -9.05 -26.84 -4.44
C ALA A 955 -10.20 -25.84 -4.59
N ASN A 956 -10.14 -24.75 -3.85
CA ASN A 956 -11.00 -23.57 -3.93
C ASN A 956 -12.50 -23.86 -3.78
N GLY A 957 -12.86 -24.97 -3.13
CA GLY A 957 -14.25 -25.31 -2.84
C GLY A 957 -15.06 -25.91 -3.97
N TYR A 958 -14.41 -26.45 -5.00
CA TYR A 958 -15.06 -27.20 -6.08
C TYR A 958 -15.30 -28.67 -5.72
N LEU A 959 -16.00 -29.42 -6.57
CA LEU A 959 -16.66 -30.67 -6.17
C LEU A 959 -15.75 -31.66 -5.41
N PRO A 960 -14.51 -31.99 -5.85
CA PRO A 960 -13.65 -32.88 -5.08
C PRO A 960 -13.18 -32.29 -3.73
N ASP A 961 -12.94 -30.98 -3.66
CA ASP A 961 -12.63 -30.28 -2.40
C ASP A 961 -13.84 -30.25 -1.46
N GLN A 962 -15.05 -30.13 -2.01
CA GLN A 962 -16.29 -30.24 -1.25
C GLN A 962 -16.40 -31.61 -0.58
N PHE A 963 -15.95 -32.69 -1.22
CA PHE A 963 -15.89 -34.03 -0.61
C PHE A 963 -14.80 -34.13 0.47
N LEU A 964 -13.63 -33.50 0.27
CA LEU A 964 -12.52 -33.55 1.22
C LEU A 964 -12.88 -32.93 2.57
N GLN A 965 -13.71 -31.88 2.60
CA GLN A 965 -13.91 -31.06 3.80
C GLN A 965 -15.27 -31.29 4.47
N GLU A 966 -15.26 -31.44 5.80
CA GLU A 966 -16.45 -31.79 6.60
C GLU A 966 -17.53 -30.70 6.68
N ASN A 967 -17.16 -29.44 6.43
CA ASN A 967 -18.08 -28.30 6.35
C ASN A 967 -18.97 -28.34 5.08
N SER A 968 -18.63 -29.17 4.09
CA SER A 968 -19.43 -29.41 2.89
C SER A 968 -19.86 -30.86 2.70
N ASN A 969 -19.19 -31.82 3.34
CA ASN A 969 -19.51 -33.24 3.27
C ASN A 969 -19.93 -33.79 4.65
N GLN A 970 -21.23 -33.98 4.80
CA GLN A 970 -21.89 -34.56 5.96
C GLN A 970 -22.49 -35.94 5.66
N ARG A 971 -22.01 -36.61 4.60
CA ARG A 971 -22.50 -37.94 4.22
C ARG A 971 -22.21 -38.96 5.31
N THR A 972 -23.09 -39.95 5.39
CA THR A 972 -22.98 -41.09 6.32
C THR A 972 -22.64 -42.41 5.62
N ASP A 973 -22.51 -42.38 4.29
CA ASP A 973 -22.07 -43.52 3.49
C ASP A 973 -20.54 -43.59 3.37
N GLU A 974 -20.03 -44.42 2.46
CA GLU A 974 -18.60 -44.64 2.26
C GLU A 974 -17.82 -43.41 1.75
N TYR A 975 -18.49 -42.30 1.39
CA TYR A 975 -17.86 -41.06 0.90
C TYR A 975 -17.86 -39.92 1.93
N GLY A 976 -18.34 -40.13 3.16
CA GLY A 976 -18.24 -39.13 4.24
C GLY A 976 -18.15 -39.74 5.64
N GLY A 977 -18.23 -38.88 6.66
CA GLY A 977 -18.20 -39.29 8.08
C GLY A 977 -16.82 -39.58 8.67
N SER A 978 -15.79 -39.79 7.87
CA SER A 978 -14.39 -39.99 8.31
C SER A 978 -13.38 -39.35 7.35
N ILE A 979 -12.12 -39.20 7.80
CA ILE A 979 -11.04 -38.64 6.98
C ILE A 979 -10.81 -39.48 5.72
N GLU A 980 -10.81 -40.81 5.88
CA GLU A 980 -10.63 -41.81 4.84
C GLU A 980 -11.76 -41.75 3.82
N ASN A 981 -13.01 -41.71 4.29
CA ASN A 981 -14.18 -41.69 3.41
C ASN A 981 -14.29 -40.37 2.64
N ARG A 982 -14.02 -39.22 3.28
CA ARG A 982 -13.95 -37.92 2.60
C ARG A 982 -12.85 -37.86 1.53
N SER A 983 -11.76 -38.60 1.73
CA SER A 983 -10.69 -38.74 0.73
C SER A 983 -11.02 -39.72 -0.39
N ARG A 984 -12.06 -40.56 -0.26
CA ARG A 984 -12.34 -41.66 -1.20
C ARG A 984 -12.63 -41.16 -2.61
N PHE A 985 -13.58 -40.25 -2.80
CA PHE A 985 -13.92 -39.74 -4.14
C PHE A 985 -12.73 -39.07 -4.84
N PRO A 986 -12.01 -38.12 -4.21
CA PRO A 986 -10.77 -37.56 -4.76
C PRO A 986 -9.72 -38.63 -5.12
N LEU A 987 -9.48 -39.62 -4.26
CA LEU A 987 -8.50 -40.69 -4.52
C LEU A 987 -8.94 -41.61 -5.67
N GLU A 988 -10.24 -41.90 -5.80
CA GLU A 988 -10.78 -42.67 -6.92
C GLU A 988 -10.62 -41.94 -8.25
N ILE A 989 -10.84 -40.61 -8.30
CA ILE A 989 -10.56 -39.79 -9.48
C ILE A 989 -9.08 -39.89 -9.85
N VAL A 990 -8.19 -39.66 -8.87
CA VAL A 990 -6.74 -39.70 -9.14
C VAL A 990 -6.35 -41.06 -9.70
N LYS A 991 -6.74 -42.15 -9.04
CA LYS A 991 -6.45 -43.50 -9.51
C LYS A 991 -6.96 -43.75 -10.93
N ALA A 992 -8.23 -43.41 -11.20
CA ALA A 992 -8.83 -43.70 -12.49
C ALA A 992 -8.19 -42.88 -13.62
N VAL A 993 -7.85 -41.61 -13.35
CA VAL A 993 -7.17 -40.74 -14.32
C VAL A 993 -5.73 -41.21 -14.55
N THR A 994 -4.99 -41.56 -13.50
CA THR A 994 -3.61 -42.06 -13.65
C THR A 994 -3.56 -43.41 -14.38
N ASP A 995 -4.51 -44.31 -14.13
CA ASP A 995 -4.68 -45.56 -14.90
C ASP A 995 -4.93 -45.27 -16.40
N ALA A 996 -5.64 -44.18 -16.72
CA ALA A 996 -6.03 -43.85 -18.08
C ALA A 996 -4.97 -43.08 -18.89
N VAL A 997 -4.25 -42.13 -18.28
CA VAL A 997 -3.31 -41.24 -18.99
C VAL A 997 -1.88 -41.25 -18.44
N GLY A 998 -1.64 -41.94 -17.33
CA GLY A 998 -0.34 -42.05 -16.68
C GLY A 998 -0.15 -41.07 -15.52
N GLU A 999 0.57 -41.51 -14.48
CA GLU A 999 0.94 -40.68 -13.33
C GLU A 999 1.83 -39.51 -13.73
N ASP A 1000 2.78 -39.73 -14.65
CA ASP A 1000 3.75 -38.75 -15.16
C ASP A 1000 3.15 -37.67 -16.09
N ARG A 1001 1.83 -37.71 -16.26
CA ARG A 1001 0.98 -36.71 -16.93
C ARG A 1001 -0.10 -36.13 -16.02
N THR A 1002 -0.15 -36.53 -14.76
CA THR A 1002 -1.23 -36.14 -13.84
C THR A 1002 -0.67 -35.31 -12.70
N GLY A 1003 -1.06 -34.04 -12.64
CA GLY A 1003 -0.83 -33.14 -11.52
C GLY A 1003 -2.09 -32.95 -10.68
N LEU A 1004 -1.92 -32.41 -9.48
CA LEU A 1004 -3.02 -32.22 -8.53
C LEU A 1004 -2.95 -30.85 -7.86
N ARG A 1005 -4.08 -30.16 -7.73
CA ARG A 1005 -4.16 -28.89 -7.02
C ARG A 1005 -5.02 -28.95 -5.76
N VAL A 1006 -4.51 -28.42 -4.64
CA VAL A 1006 -5.16 -28.40 -3.31
C VAL A 1006 -5.08 -27.01 -2.65
N SER A 1007 -6.00 -26.70 -1.72
CA SER A 1007 -6.01 -25.42 -0.98
C SER A 1007 -6.48 -25.57 0.47
N PRO A 1008 -5.68 -26.20 1.36
CA PRO A 1008 -6.13 -26.60 2.71
C PRO A 1008 -6.64 -25.45 3.57
N TRP A 1009 -6.09 -24.25 3.36
CA TRP A 1009 -6.34 -23.09 4.20
C TRP A 1009 -7.36 -22.11 3.62
N SER A 1010 -7.82 -22.28 2.39
CA SER A 1010 -8.67 -21.28 1.75
C SER A 1010 -10.07 -21.22 2.36
N THR A 1011 -10.55 -20.02 2.64
CA THR A 1011 -11.93 -19.77 3.09
C THR A 1011 -12.90 -19.52 1.92
N PHE A 1012 -12.40 -19.53 0.69
CA PHE A 1012 -13.19 -19.26 -0.51
C PHE A 1012 -14.31 -20.30 -0.67
N GLN A 1013 -15.51 -19.84 -1.06
CA GLN A 1013 -16.69 -20.70 -1.26
C GLN A 1013 -17.07 -21.53 -0.03
N ASP A 1014 -17.00 -20.88 1.14
CA ASP A 1014 -17.30 -21.45 2.46
C ASP A 1014 -16.54 -22.74 2.75
N MET A 1015 -15.32 -22.82 2.22
CA MET A 1015 -14.34 -23.83 2.60
C MET A 1015 -13.70 -23.48 3.94
N ARG A 1016 -12.64 -24.22 4.28
CA ARG A 1016 -11.91 -24.18 5.55
C ARG A 1016 -12.64 -24.93 6.66
N MET A 1017 -12.52 -26.26 6.64
CA MET A 1017 -12.78 -27.07 7.83
C MET A 1017 -11.93 -26.61 9.01
N LYS A 1018 -12.35 -26.88 10.25
CA LYS A 1018 -11.73 -26.33 11.47
C LYS A 1018 -10.24 -26.68 11.58
N ASP A 1019 -9.89 -27.94 11.36
CA ASP A 1019 -8.51 -28.42 11.30
C ASP A 1019 -8.28 -29.20 9.99
N PRO A 1020 -7.65 -28.58 8.97
CA PRO A 1020 -7.42 -29.21 7.69
C PRO A 1020 -6.21 -30.15 7.70
N VAL A 1021 -5.31 -30.03 8.68
CA VAL A 1021 -4.02 -30.73 8.66
C VAL A 1021 -4.21 -32.26 8.65
N PRO A 1022 -5.03 -32.88 9.51
CA PRO A 1022 -5.23 -34.34 9.48
C PRO A 1022 -5.84 -34.83 8.16
N GLN A 1023 -6.84 -34.12 7.65
CA GLN A 1023 -7.55 -34.48 6.41
C GLN A 1023 -6.59 -34.48 5.20
N TYR A 1024 -5.86 -33.38 5.03
CA TYR A 1024 -4.95 -33.21 3.91
C TYR A 1024 -3.66 -34.02 4.08
N THR A 1025 -3.22 -34.28 5.31
CA THR A 1025 -2.11 -35.21 5.59
C THR A 1025 -2.46 -36.61 5.12
N HIS A 1026 -3.65 -37.13 5.48
CA HIS A 1026 -4.10 -38.45 5.02
C HIS A 1026 -4.20 -38.50 3.49
N PHE A 1027 -4.84 -37.51 2.89
CA PHE A 1027 -5.04 -37.45 1.45
C PHE A 1027 -3.70 -37.43 0.69
N VAL A 1028 -2.79 -36.50 1.04
CA VAL A 1028 -1.50 -36.35 0.34
C VAL A 1028 -0.53 -37.50 0.64
N SER A 1029 -0.56 -38.07 1.84
CA SER A 1029 0.20 -39.29 2.14
C SER A 1029 -0.27 -40.48 1.31
N SER A 1030 -1.60 -40.63 1.14
CA SER A 1030 -2.19 -41.66 0.30
C SER A 1030 -1.80 -41.50 -1.17
N LEU A 1031 -1.79 -40.26 -1.67
CA LEU A 1031 -1.31 -39.94 -3.01
C LEU A 1031 0.16 -40.29 -3.20
N LYS A 1032 1.04 -39.86 -2.28
CA LYS A 1032 2.48 -40.14 -2.39
C LYS A 1032 2.77 -41.64 -2.32
N LYS A 1033 2.00 -42.40 -1.53
CA LYS A 1033 2.12 -43.85 -1.38
C LYS A 1033 1.64 -44.61 -2.61
N ASN A 1034 0.44 -44.28 -3.11
CA ASN A 1034 -0.23 -45.06 -4.14
C ASN A 1034 0.12 -44.62 -5.56
N HIS A 1035 0.50 -43.35 -5.74
CA HIS A 1035 0.84 -42.77 -7.04
C HIS A 1035 2.18 -42.02 -6.97
N PRO A 1036 3.29 -42.76 -6.77
CA PRO A 1036 4.58 -42.16 -6.53
C PRO A 1036 5.17 -41.43 -7.74
N ASN A 1037 4.59 -41.53 -8.94
CA ASN A 1037 5.10 -40.85 -10.13
C ASN A 1037 4.20 -39.71 -10.62
N LEU A 1038 3.25 -39.24 -9.79
CA LEU A 1038 2.47 -38.03 -10.10
C LEU A 1038 3.38 -36.86 -10.47
N SER A 1039 3.02 -36.14 -11.53
CA SER A 1039 3.85 -35.07 -12.10
C SER A 1039 4.22 -34.00 -11.08
N TYR A 1040 3.24 -33.54 -10.29
CA TYR A 1040 3.43 -32.55 -9.24
C TYR A 1040 2.24 -32.48 -8.27
N LEU A 1041 2.47 -31.89 -7.09
CA LEU A 1041 1.43 -31.36 -6.20
C LEU A 1041 1.48 -29.84 -6.24
N HIS A 1042 0.34 -29.19 -6.44
CA HIS A 1042 0.18 -27.74 -6.51
C HIS A 1042 -0.67 -27.27 -5.33
N ALA A 1043 -0.09 -26.48 -4.44
CA ALA A 1043 -0.77 -25.95 -3.26
C ALA A 1043 -1.01 -24.44 -3.37
N VAL A 1044 -2.24 -24.02 -3.11
CA VAL A 1044 -2.55 -22.61 -2.86
C VAL A 1044 -2.09 -22.27 -1.44
N GLU A 1045 -1.22 -21.27 -1.32
CA GLU A 1045 -0.71 -20.79 -0.03
C GLU A 1045 -1.78 -20.07 0.77
N ALA A 1046 -1.69 -20.14 2.10
CA ALA A 1046 -2.56 -19.38 2.99
C ALA A 1046 -2.26 -17.88 2.86
N LEU A 1047 -3.26 -17.08 2.50
CA LEU A 1047 -3.14 -15.62 2.44
C LEU A 1047 -3.78 -14.99 3.69
N GLU A 1048 -3.49 -13.72 3.94
CA GLU A 1048 -3.98 -12.98 5.12
C GLU A 1048 -5.52 -13.04 5.27
N ARG A 1049 -6.24 -12.97 4.15
CA ARG A 1049 -7.71 -13.13 4.10
C ARG A 1049 -8.22 -14.48 4.60
N ASP A 1050 -7.39 -15.52 4.53
CA ASP A 1050 -7.76 -16.89 4.82
C ASP A 1050 -7.56 -17.24 6.31
N LEU A 1051 -6.68 -16.53 7.03
CA LEU A 1051 -6.32 -16.86 8.42
C LEU A 1051 -6.67 -15.78 9.46
N LYS A 1052 -7.23 -14.62 9.07
CA LYS A 1052 -7.58 -13.49 9.98
C LYS A 1052 -6.44 -13.12 10.96
N ALA A 1053 -5.20 -13.46 10.59
CA ALA A 1053 -3.92 -13.27 11.30
C ALA A 1053 -2.81 -13.40 10.25
N ASN A 1054 -1.60 -12.90 10.55
CA ASN A 1054 -0.42 -13.08 9.70
C ASN A 1054 -0.20 -14.58 9.45
N PRO A 1055 -0.41 -15.10 8.22
CA PRO A 1055 -0.20 -16.50 7.94
C PRO A 1055 1.25 -16.87 8.26
N PRO A 1056 1.52 -17.99 8.96
CA PRO A 1056 2.88 -18.50 8.99
C PRO A 1056 3.33 -18.71 7.54
N SER A 1057 4.52 -18.20 7.19
CA SER A 1057 5.12 -18.29 5.84
C SER A 1057 5.27 -19.73 5.31
N ASN A 1058 5.03 -20.73 6.18
CA ASN A 1058 5.04 -22.15 5.88
C ASN A 1058 3.75 -22.86 6.33
N ALA A 1059 2.56 -22.24 6.19
CA ALA A 1059 1.29 -22.88 6.54
C ALA A 1059 1.07 -24.24 5.84
N ASN A 1060 1.52 -24.38 4.59
CA ASN A 1060 1.54 -25.66 3.84
C ASN A 1060 2.80 -26.52 4.11
N GLY A 1061 3.57 -26.25 5.17
CA GLY A 1061 4.79 -26.98 5.51
C GLY A 1061 4.56 -28.49 5.63
N PHE A 1062 3.48 -28.90 6.27
CA PHE A 1062 3.11 -30.32 6.39
C PHE A 1062 2.92 -31.02 5.03
N LEU A 1063 2.42 -30.31 4.00
CA LEU A 1063 2.32 -30.86 2.65
C LEU A 1063 3.69 -31.01 1.99
N ARG A 1064 4.60 -30.05 2.21
CA ARG A 1064 5.97 -30.08 1.68
C ARG A 1064 6.78 -31.19 2.33
N ASP A 1065 6.67 -31.36 3.64
CA ASP A 1065 7.32 -32.45 4.39
C ASP A 1065 6.89 -33.81 3.87
N ILE A 1066 5.60 -33.96 3.53
CA ILE A 1066 5.10 -35.18 2.90
C ILE A 1066 5.61 -35.29 1.47
N TRP A 1067 5.55 -34.26 0.63
CA TRP A 1067 5.69 -34.41 -0.82
C TRP A 1067 7.14 -34.33 -1.34
N LEU A 1068 7.92 -33.38 -0.84
CA LEU A 1068 9.29 -33.11 -1.30
C LEU A 1068 10.20 -34.35 -1.17
N PRO A 1069 11.26 -34.45 -1.99
CA PRO A 1069 11.77 -33.48 -2.98
C PRO A 1069 11.10 -33.56 -4.37
N LYS A 1070 9.92 -34.19 -4.49
CA LYS A 1070 9.15 -34.21 -5.75
C LYS A 1070 8.69 -32.81 -6.17
N PRO A 1071 8.38 -32.60 -7.47
CA PRO A 1071 7.82 -31.34 -7.94
C PRO A 1071 6.62 -30.86 -7.10
N PHE A 1072 6.80 -29.72 -6.45
CA PHE A 1072 5.80 -29.05 -5.61
C PHE A 1072 5.64 -27.61 -6.10
N ILE A 1073 4.43 -27.24 -6.53
CA ILE A 1073 4.11 -25.92 -7.05
C ILE A 1073 3.42 -25.10 -5.95
N SER A 1074 4.05 -24.03 -5.50
CA SER A 1074 3.46 -23.06 -4.58
C SER A 1074 2.81 -21.89 -5.33
N ALA A 1075 1.59 -21.52 -4.95
CA ALA A 1075 0.85 -20.41 -5.57
C ALA A 1075 0.15 -19.51 -4.55
N GLY A 1076 0.40 -18.20 -4.63
CA GLY A 1076 -0.26 -17.20 -3.80
C GLY A 1076 0.71 -16.17 -3.21
N GLY A 1077 0.58 -14.91 -3.62
CA GLY A 1077 1.31 -13.78 -3.01
C GLY A 1077 2.79 -13.62 -3.39
N TYR A 1078 3.35 -14.50 -4.21
CA TYR A 1078 4.77 -14.43 -4.60
C TYR A 1078 5.12 -13.25 -5.52
N ASN A 1079 6.31 -12.70 -5.28
CA ASN A 1079 7.07 -11.85 -6.19
C ASN A 1079 8.34 -12.60 -6.65
N ARG A 1080 9.26 -11.92 -7.36
CA ARG A 1080 10.49 -12.54 -7.86
C ARG A 1080 11.37 -13.06 -6.72
N GLU A 1081 11.61 -12.25 -5.70
CA GLU A 1081 12.56 -12.52 -4.61
C GLU A 1081 12.06 -13.68 -3.73
N THR A 1082 10.81 -13.61 -3.28
CA THR A 1082 10.17 -14.68 -2.48
C THR A 1082 10.02 -15.99 -3.26
N ALA A 1083 9.94 -15.93 -4.60
CA ALA A 1083 9.96 -17.13 -5.42
C ALA A 1083 11.36 -17.74 -5.54
N ILE A 1084 12.41 -16.92 -5.63
CA ILE A 1084 13.80 -17.41 -5.56
C ILE A 1084 13.99 -18.15 -4.24
N GLU A 1085 13.68 -17.51 -3.11
CA GLU A 1085 13.77 -18.10 -1.77
C GLU A 1085 13.07 -19.46 -1.71
N ARG A 1086 11.79 -19.52 -2.12
CA ARG A 1086 11.03 -20.78 -2.10
C ARG A 1086 11.69 -21.88 -2.93
N THR A 1087 12.21 -21.55 -4.12
CA THR A 1087 12.86 -22.55 -4.97
C THR A 1087 14.23 -23.00 -4.45
N GLU A 1088 14.90 -22.19 -3.64
CA GLU A 1088 16.19 -22.55 -3.04
C GLU A 1088 16.04 -23.57 -1.89
N GLU A 1089 14.91 -23.55 -1.17
CA GLU A 1089 14.62 -24.48 -0.07
C GLU A 1089 14.65 -25.96 -0.48
N SER A 1090 14.31 -26.29 -1.73
CA SER A 1090 14.31 -27.68 -2.22
C SER A 1090 14.39 -27.77 -3.74
N ASP A 1091 15.06 -28.80 -4.24
CA ASP A 1091 15.16 -29.07 -5.67
C ASP A 1091 13.80 -29.37 -6.33
N GLY A 1092 12.80 -29.77 -5.54
CA GLY A 1092 11.44 -30.01 -6.02
C GLY A 1092 10.55 -28.77 -6.11
N ASN A 1093 10.95 -27.62 -5.55
CA ASN A 1093 10.06 -26.47 -5.47
C ASN A 1093 9.96 -25.71 -6.80
N LEU A 1094 8.73 -25.38 -7.20
CA LEU A 1094 8.36 -24.46 -8.27
C LEU A 1094 7.36 -23.41 -7.74
N VAL A 1095 7.24 -22.28 -8.44
CA VAL A 1095 6.31 -21.21 -8.06
C VAL A 1095 5.43 -20.83 -9.23
N ALA A 1096 4.12 -20.82 -8.99
CA ALA A 1096 3.13 -20.44 -10.00
C ALA A 1096 2.61 -19.01 -9.77
N PHE A 1097 2.45 -18.28 -10.87
CA PHE A 1097 2.04 -16.88 -10.88
C PHE A 1097 0.71 -16.70 -11.61
N GLY A 1098 -0.20 -15.96 -10.97
CA GLY A 1098 -1.51 -15.60 -11.51
C GLY A 1098 -1.52 -14.20 -12.14
N LYS A 1099 -1.88 -13.19 -11.33
CA LYS A 1099 -2.06 -11.78 -11.75
C LYS A 1099 -0.84 -11.21 -12.48
N LEU A 1100 0.37 -11.49 -11.99
CA LEU A 1100 1.60 -11.01 -12.63
C LEU A 1100 1.77 -11.60 -14.03
N PHE A 1101 1.48 -12.88 -14.22
CA PHE A 1101 1.62 -13.55 -15.51
C PHE A 1101 0.45 -13.21 -16.48
N ILE A 1102 -0.70 -12.76 -15.96
CA ILE A 1102 -1.74 -12.13 -16.79
C ILE A 1102 -1.18 -10.88 -17.46
N ALA A 1103 -0.58 -9.95 -16.72
CA ALA A 1103 -0.11 -8.69 -17.32
C ALA A 1103 1.25 -8.79 -18.03
N ASN A 1104 2.04 -9.80 -17.72
CA ASN A 1104 3.43 -9.92 -18.19
C ASN A 1104 3.57 -11.23 -18.97
N PRO A 1105 3.28 -11.25 -20.28
CA PRO A 1105 3.41 -12.46 -21.08
C PRO A 1105 4.85 -13.00 -21.11
N ASP A 1106 5.84 -12.14 -20.87
CA ASP A 1106 7.28 -12.41 -20.78
C ASP A 1106 7.82 -12.38 -19.35
N LEU A 1107 6.99 -12.73 -18.36
CA LEU A 1107 7.32 -12.66 -16.92
C LEU A 1107 8.70 -13.26 -16.57
N ILE A 1108 9.03 -14.42 -17.16
CA ILE A 1108 10.30 -15.11 -16.90
C ILE A 1108 11.49 -14.25 -17.35
N ARG A 1109 11.42 -13.66 -18.55
CA ARG A 1109 12.45 -12.75 -19.09
C ARG A 1109 12.61 -11.53 -18.18
N ARG A 1110 11.48 -10.94 -17.76
CA ARG A 1110 11.49 -9.78 -16.85
C ARG A 1110 12.09 -10.13 -15.49
N PHE A 1111 11.75 -11.27 -14.91
CA PHE A 1111 12.35 -11.72 -13.66
C PHE A 1111 13.84 -12.02 -13.80
N LYS A 1112 14.26 -12.72 -14.86
CA LYS A 1112 15.67 -13.03 -15.11
C LYS A 1112 16.50 -11.75 -15.24
N ASN A 1113 15.95 -10.74 -15.92
CA ASN A 1113 16.63 -9.47 -16.21
C ASN A 1113 16.34 -8.35 -15.21
N GLN A 1114 15.52 -8.60 -14.18
CA GLN A 1114 15.02 -7.58 -13.24
C GLN A 1114 14.38 -6.37 -13.95
N SER A 1115 13.67 -6.62 -15.05
CA SER A 1115 13.01 -5.59 -15.84
C SER A 1115 11.67 -5.17 -15.22
N PRO A 1116 11.20 -3.93 -15.46
CA PRO A 1116 9.90 -3.46 -14.97
C PRO A 1116 8.75 -4.38 -15.38
N LEU A 1117 7.77 -4.58 -14.49
CA LEU A 1117 6.57 -5.36 -14.79
C LEU A 1117 5.45 -4.44 -15.30
N ASN A 1118 4.67 -4.93 -16.25
CA ASN A 1118 3.40 -4.33 -16.63
C ASN A 1118 2.42 -4.43 -15.44
N PRO A 1119 1.66 -3.36 -15.15
CA PRO A 1119 0.56 -3.43 -14.19
C PRO A 1119 -0.59 -4.27 -14.77
N PHE A 1120 -1.25 -5.06 -13.91
CA PHE A 1120 -2.47 -5.77 -14.27
C PHE A 1120 -3.72 -4.91 -14.00
N ASP A 1121 -4.79 -5.12 -14.78
CA ASP A 1121 -6.10 -4.50 -14.58
C ASP A 1121 -7.12 -5.59 -14.26
N SER A 1122 -7.55 -5.65 -13.00
CA SER A 1122 -8.50 -6.68 -12.55
C SER A 1122 -9.90 -6.58 -13.15
N SER A 1123 -10.29 -5.43 -13.71
CA SER A 1123 -11.60 -5.27 -14.34
C SER A 1123 -11.73 -6.09 -15.64
N THR A 1124 -10.60 -6.46 -16.23
CA THR A 1124 -10.52 -7.22 -17.49
C THR A 1124 -10.48 -8.74 -17.29
N PHE A 1125 -10.42 -9.22 -16.05
CA PHE A 1125 -10.15 -10.63 -15.77
C PHE A 1125 -11.28 -11.55 -16.23
N TYR A 1126 -12.54 -11.14 -16.09
CA TYR A 1126 -13.70 -12.01 -16.29
C TYR A 1126 -14.66 -11.50 -17.36
N VAL A 1127 -14.15 -10.81 -18.38
CA VAL A 1127 -14.95 -10.34 -19.53
C VAL A 1127 -15.30 -11.55 -20.41
N PRO A 1128 -16.57 -11.89 -20.68
CA PRO A 1128 -16.93 -13.01 -21.54
C PRO A 1128 -16.53 -12.82 -23.02
N SER A 1129 -16.44 -13.92 -23.77
CA SER A 1129 -16.00 -13.90 -25.17
C SER A 1129 -16.93 -13.14 -26.12
N ASP A 1130 -18.21 -13.04 -25.78
CA ASP A 1130 -19.24 -12.38 -26.60
C ASP A 1130 -19.45 -10.90 -26.28
N LYS A 1131 -18.67 -10.35 -25.33
CA LYS A 1131 -18.71 -8.93 -24.98
C LYS A 1131 -17.77 -8.10 -25.87
N PRO A 1132 -18.10 -6.82 -26.13
CA PRO A 1132 -17.19 -5.92 -26.84
C PRO A 1132 -15.83 -5.82 -26.14
N ARG A 1133 -14.76 -5.64 -26.92
CA ARG A 1133 -13.37 -5.48 -26.41
C ARG A 1133 -12.88 -6.64 -25.54
N THR A 1134 -13.35 -7.86 -25.80
CA THR A 1134 -13.01 -9.06 -25.04
C THR A 1134 -11.51 -9.40 -25.07
N GLU A 1135 -10.78 -8.89 -26.07
CA GLU A 1135 -9.33 -8.98 -26.22
C GLU A 1135 -8.53 -8.15 -25.20
N VAL A 1136 -9.15 -7.09 -24.64
CA VAL A 1136 -8.50 -6.14 -23.73
C VAL A 1136 -8.25 -6.76 -22.36
N GLY A 1137 -7.01 -6.62 -21.86
CA GLY A 1137 -6.52 -7.30 -20.66
C GLY A 1137 -6.43 -8.83 -20.79
N TYR A 1138 -6.48 -9.34 -22.01
CA TYR A 1138 -6.28 -10.76 -22.33
C TYR A 1138 -5.03 -10.92 -23.22
N ILE A 1139 -5.09 -10.45 -24.47
CA ILE A 1139 -4.02 -10.64 -25.49
C ILE A 1139 -3.26 -9.37 -25.87
N ASP A 1140 -3.59 -8.22 -25.26
CA ASP A 1140 -3.07 -6.89 -25.60
C ASP A 1140 -2.02 -6.36 -24.60
N TYR A 1141 -1.64 -7.15 -23.59
CA TYR A 1141 -0.51 -6.80 -22.72
C TYR A 1141 0.81 -6.81 -23.51
N PRO A 1142 1.62 -5.72 -23.43
CA PRO A 1142 2.83 -5.61 -24.24
C PRO A 1142 3.96 -6.49 -23.71
N PHE A 1143 4.76 -7.04 -24.62
CA PHE A 1143 6.09 -7.58 -24.29
C PHE A 1143 7.05 -6.44 -23.92
N LEU A 1144 8.17 -6.77 -23.29
CA LEU A 1144 9.27 -5.84 -23.14
C LEU A 1144 9.80 -5.45 -24.55
N ASN A 1145 9.75 -4.17 -24.92
CA ASN A 1145 10.17 -3.69 -26.25
C ASN A 1145 11.63 -4.08 -26.56
N GLU A 1146 11.84 -4.77 -27.69
CA GLU A 1146 13.17 -5.28 -28.09
C GLU A 1146 14.10 -4.21 -28.69
N GLU A 1147 13.58 -3.06 -29.13
CA GLU A 1147 14.39 -1.98 -29.72
C GLU A 1147 15.39 -1.31 -28.74
N LYS A 1148 15.36 -1.64 -27.45
CA LYS A 1148 16.35 -1.18 -26.45
C LYS A 1148 17.37 -2.23 -26.03
N LEU A 1149 17.35 -3.44 -26.60
CA LEU A 1149 18.31 -4.50 -26.30
C LEU A 1149 18.68 -5.27 -27.58
N ALA A 1150 19.37 -4.61 -28.51
CA ALA A 1150 20.17 -5.36 -29.48
C ALA A 1150 21.40 -5.91 -28.75
N GLU A 1151 21.46 -7.23 -28.58
CA GLU A 1151 22.72 -7.91 -28.25
C GLU A 1151 23.70 -7.70 -29.42
N PRO A 1152 25.01 -7.52 -29.16
CA PRO A 1152 25.99 -7.51 -30.23
C PRO A 1152 26.07 -8.91 -30.84
N GLU A 1153 25.68 -9.03 -32.10
CA GLU A 1153 26.00 -10.20 -32.93
C GLU A 1153 27.51 -10.46 -32.86
N VAL A 1154 27.88 -11.64 -32.35
CA VAL A 1154 29.23 -12.18 -32.51
C VAL A 1154 29.38 -12.60 -33.96
N GLN A 1155 29.81 -11.68 -34.82
CA GLN A 1155 30.39 -12.06 -36.10
C GLN A 1155 31.72 -12.76 -35.85
N ALA A 1156 31.72 -14.07 -36.09
CA ALA A 1156 32.92 -14.87 -36.16
C ALA A 1156 33.84 -14.34 -37.27
N ALA A 1157 34.92 -13.66 -36.89
CA ALA A 1157 36.03 -13.39 -37.79
C ALA A 1157 36.83 -14.69 -37.98
N SER A 1158 36.55 -15.39 -39.08
CA SER A 1158 37.47 -16.36 -39.66
C SER A 1158 38.74 -15.64 -40.13
N SER A 1159 39.88 -16.11 -39.62
CA SER A 1159 41.21 -16.11 -40.23
C SER A 1159 41.36 -15.45 -41.62
N ASN A 1160 42.22 -14.43 -41.73
CA ASN A 1160 43.45 -14.48 -42.53
C ASN A 1160 44.18 -13.12 -42.55
N LEU A 1161 45.49 -13.21 -42.29
CA LEU A 1161 46.60 -12.24 -42.43
C LEU A 1161 46.73 -11.15 -41.36
#